data_AF-A0A8J6DZJ3-F1
#
_entry.id   AF-A0A8J6DZJ3-F1
#
_cell.length_a   1.000
_cell.length_b   1.000
_cell.length_c   1.000
_cell.angle_alpha   90.00
_cell.angle_beta   90.00
_cell.angle_gamma   90.00
#
_symmetry.space_group_name_H-M   'P 1'
#
loop_
_entity.id
_entity.type
_entity.pdbx_description
1 polymer ?
#
loop_
_entity_poly.entity_id
_entity_poly.type
_entity_poly.pdbx_seq_one_letter_code
_entity_poly.pdbx_strand_id
1 'polypeptide(L)'
;AHAKTWHLYNTSFRPTQGGQVSIALSSHWITPRRMTDHSIKECQKSLEFVLGWFAKPIFIDGDYPGSLKDNLSSLLPDFTESEKKFIKGTADFFALSFGPTLSFQLLDPHMKFRQLESPSLRQLLSWIDLEYNHPQIFIVENGWFVSGTTKRDDAKYMYYLKKFIMETLKAIKLDGVDVIGYTAWSLMDGFEWHRGYSIRRGLFYVDFLSQEKKLLPKSSALFYQKLIEKNGFPPLPEHQPLNGTFPCDFAWGIVDNYIQVDTTLSQFTDPNIYLWDVHHSKRLIKVDGAVTKKRKSYCVDFAAIRPQISLLQEMHVTHFHFSLDWALILPRGNHSHVNRTVLSYYRCVVSELVRANITPVVALWRPAVLHQGLPRQLAKHGAWENPHTALAFAEYARLCFNDLGHHVKFWITMSEPYTRNMTYTAGHNLLKAHALAWRVYDEEFRPFQKGKISIALQADWIEPACPFSQKDKEVAERVLEFDIGWLAEPIFGSGDYPPVMREWLNQRNNFLLPYFTEDDRKLIQGSFDFLALSHYTTILVDWDKEDPVKYNDYLEVQEMTDITWLNSPSQVAVVPWGLRKVLSWLKFKYGDLPMYIISNGIDDDLHAAQDKLRVYYMQNYVNEALKAYILDGINLCGYFAYSFSDRTAPKFGLYRYAANQFEPKPSMKYYRKMIDNNGFPGSGTLGRLCPEEFTLCTECSFFHTRKSLLVFIAFLIFSFIISLSLIFYYSKK
;
A
#
# COMPACT_ATOMS: atom_id res chain seq x y z
N ALA A 1 22.81 16.56 -47.58
CA ALA A 1 23.50 15.25 -47.72
C ALA A 1 22.50 14.10 -47.70
N HIS A 2 21.76 13.91 -46.61
CA HIS A 2 20.72 12.87 -46.46
C HIS A 2 19.80 12.73 -47.70
N ALA A 3 19.14 13.80 -48.13
CA ALA A 3 18.26 13.78 -49.31
C ALA A 3 18.97 13.27 -50.58
N LYS A 4 20.23 13.68 -50.82
CA LYS A 4 21.00 13.17 -51.96
C LYS A 4 21.21 11.66 -51.88
N THR A 5 21.51 11.14 -50.69
CA THR A 5 21.70 9.70 -50.47
C THR A 5 20.40 8.93 -50.63
N TRP A 6 19.27 9.46 -50.15
CA TRP A 6 17.97 8.82 -50.33
C TRP A 6 17.59 8.76 -51.82
N HIS A 7 17.72 9.87 -52.55
CA HIS A 7 17.43 9.88 -54.00
C HIS A 7 18.36 8.95 -54.77
N LEU A 8 19.65 8.90 -54.42
CA LEU A 8 20.61 7.94 -54.97
C LEU A 8 20.16 6.50 -54.72
N TYR A 9 19.74 6.17 -53.51
CA TYR A 9 19.23 4.84 -53.19
C TYR A 9 17.96 4.53 -53.97
N ASN A 10 17.03 5.49 -54.01
CA ASN A 10 15.73 5.35 -54.63
C ASN A 10 15.82 5.08 -56.13
N THR A 11 16.70 5.78 -56.85
CA THR A 11 16.82 5.63 -58.31
C THR A 11 17.78 4.53 -58.74
N SER A 12 18.88 4.33 -58.01
CA SER A 12 19.95 3.42 -58.44
C SER A 12 19.91 2.03 -57.80
N PHE A 13 19.29 1.87 -56.61
CA PHE A 13 19.42 0.65 -55.80
C PHE A 13 18.09 0.03 -55.38
N ARG A 14 17.06 0.83 -55.09
CA ARG A 14 15.76 0.33 -54.61
C ARG A 14 15.10 -0.67 -55.57
N PRO A 15 15.10 -0.48 -56.91
CA PRO A 15 14.47 -1.45 -57.81
C PRO A 15 15.12 -2.84 -57.81
N THR A 16 16.39 -2.96 -57.41
CA THR A 16 17.14 -4.23 -57.41
C THR A 16 17.31 -4.83 -56.02
N GLN A 17 17.31 -4.00 -54.98
CA GLN A 17 17.55 -4.44 -53.59
C GLN A 17 16.27 -4.51 -52.75
N GLY A 18 15.26 -3.69 -53.04
CA GLY A 18 13.99 -3.66 -52.31
C GLY A 18 14.07 -3.13 -50.87
N GLY A 19 15.21 -2.56 -50.44
CA GLY A 19 15.37 -2.05 -49.08
C GLY A 19 14.66 -0.73 -48.83
N GLN A 20 14.66 -0.30 -47.56
CA GLN A 20 14.15 0.99 -47.10
C GLN A 20 15.27 1.84 -46.50
N VAL A 21 15.17 3.17 -46.64
CA VAL A 21 16.13 4.17 -46.17
C VAL A 21 15.42 5.23 -45.33
N SER A 22 16.02 5.55 -44.20
CA SER A 22 15.58 6.62 -43.29
C SER A 22 16.81 7.32 -42.68
N ILE A 23 16.57 8.21 -41.72
CA ILE A 23 17.58 8.91 -40.93
C ILE A 23 17.23 8.77 -39.44
N ALA A 24 18.20 8.38 -38.60
CA ALA A 24 18.01 8.29 -37.17
C ALA A 24 17.87 9.69 -36.56
N LEU A 25 16.66 10.06 -36.16
CA LEU A 25 16.36 11.33 -35.51
C LEU A 25 16.18 11.11 -34.02
N SER A 26 16.89 11.90 -33.23
CA SER A 26 16.88 11.78 -31.77
C SER A 26 16.17 12.94 -31.12
N SER A 27 15.50 12.67 -30.00
CA SER A 27 14.74 13.69 -29.27
C SER A 27 14.67 13.39 -27.78
N HIS A 28 14.13 14.35 -27.03
CA HIS A 28 13.70 14.25 -25.65
C HIS A 28 12.17 14.32 -25.58
N TRP A 29 11.62 14.17 -24.38
CA TRP A 29 10.24 14.56 -24.13
C TRP A 29 10.19 15.66 -23.07
N ILE A 30 9.20 16.55 -23.19
CA ILE A 30 9.06 17.69 -22.30
C ILE A 30 7.62 17.83 -21.84
N THR A 31 7.46 18.25 -20.59
CA THR A 31 6.17 18.41 -19.92
C THR A 31 6.04 19.83 -19.39
N PRO A 32 4.83 20.42 -19.48
CA PRO A 32 4.63 21.79 -19.05
C PRO A 32 4.70 21.90 -17.53
N ARG A 33 5.35 22.94 -17.00
CA ARG A 33 5.40 23.18 -15.54
C ARG A 33 4.01 23.37 -14.93
N ARG A 34 3.11 23.98 -15.70
CA ARG A 34 1.70 24.23 -15.37
C ARG A 34 0.91 24.04 -16.64
N MET A 35 -0.33 23.56 -16.53
CA MET A 35 -1.24 23.38 -17.67
C MET A 35 -1.79 24.72 -18.19
N THR A 36 -0.91 25.63 -18.60
CA THR A 36 -1.26 26.90 -19.26
C THR A 36 -0.88 26.83 -20.74
N ASP A 37 -1.62 27.55 -21.58
CA ASP A 37 -1.36 27.59 -23.03
C ASP A 37 0.08 28.04 -23.35
N HIS A 38 0.62 28.97 -22.56
CA HIS A 38 2.00 29.42 -22.71
C HIS A 38 3.00 28.27 -22.49
N SER A 39 2.88 27.53 -21.37
CA SER A 39 3.77 26.41 -21.10
C SER A 39 3.66 25.30 -22.14
N ILE A 40 2.46 25.05 -22.68
CA ILE A 40 2.24 24.07 -23.75
C ILE A 40 2.92 24.53 -25.05
N LYS A 41 2.78 25.81 -25.43
CA LYS A 41 3.47 26.37 -26.61
C LYS A 41 4.99 26.30 -26.49
N GLU A 42 5.55 26.56 -25.30
CA GLU A 42 6.99 26.40 -25.06
C GLU A 42 7.44 24.93 -25.11
N CYS A 43 6.58 23.98 -24.71
CA CYS A 43 6.85 22.55 -24.90
C CYS A 43 6.91 22.18 -26.38
N GLN A 44 5.93 22.62 -27.18
CA GLN A 44 5.91 22.42 -28.63
C GLN A 44 7.16 23.01 -29.28
N LYS A 45 7.52 24.24 -28.91
CA LYS A 45 8.75 24.90 -29.37
C LYS A 45 9.99 24.08 -29.04
N SER A 46 10.07 23.49 -27.85
CA SER A 46 11.19 22.62 -27.47
C SER A 46 11.33 21.40 -28.39
N LEU A 47 10.21 20.72 -28.70
CA LEU A 47 10.22 19.55 -29.59
C LEU A 47 10.53 19.94 -31.04
N GLU A 48 10.03 21.09 -31.51
CA GLU A 48 10.35 21.61 -32.82
C GLU A 48 11.84 21.98 -32.95
N PHE A 49 12.44 22.58 -31.92
CA PHE A 49 13.87 22.96 -31.91
C PHE A 49 14.82 21.76 -31.94
N VAL A 50 14.37 20.59 -31.49
CA VAL A 50 15.22 19.39 -31.40
C VAL A 50 14.86 18.38 -32.48
N LEU A 51 13.62 17.89 -32.49
CA LEU A 51 13.16 16.89 -33.46
C LEU A 51 12.68 17.54 -34.76
N GLY A 52 11.85 18.57 -34.65
CA GLY A 52 11.28 19.27 -35.81
C GLY A 52 12.34 19.89 -36.72
N TRP A 53 13.49 20.27 -36.17
CA TRP A 53 14.62 20.81 -36.92
C TRP A 53 15.00 19.92 -38.12
N PHE A 54 14.95 18.59 -37.94
CA PHE A 54 15.25 17.63 -39.01
C PHE A 54 13.99 16.93 -39.51
N ALA A 55 13.05 16.58 -38.63
CA ALA A 55 11.89 15.79 -38.98
C ALA A 55 10.91 16.55 -39.89
N LYS A 56 10.60 17.83 -39.61
CA LYS A 56 9.64 18.58 -40.42
C LYS A 56 10.10 18.75 -41.88
N PRO A 57 11.35 19.17 -42.17
CA PRO A 57 11.82 19.22 -43.55
C PRO A 57 11.69 17.88 -44.29
N ILE A 58 11.95 16.76 -43.61
CA ILE A 58 11.96 15.44 -44.25
C ILE A 58 10.55 14.89 -44.45
N PHE A 59 9.67 14.99 -43.46
CA PHE A 59 8.38 14.30 -43.48
C PHE A 59 7.20 15.18 -43.97
N ILE A 60 7.31 16.51 -43.91
CA ILE A 60 6.16 17.40 -44.16
C ILE A 60 6.29 18.18 -45.48
N ASP A 61 7.12 19.21 -45.51
CA ASP A 61 7.10 20.24 -46.56
C ASP A 61 8.48 20.63 -47.10
N GLY A 62 9.56 20.05 -46.60
CA GLY A 62 10.92 20.38 -47.07
C GLY A 62 11.57 21.55 -46.36
N ASP A 63 10.86 22.20 -45.43
CA ASP A 63 11.30 23.46 -44.82
C ASP A 63 11.42 23.38 -43.30
N TYR A 64 12.24 24.26 -42.71
CA TYR A 64 12.41 24.31 -41.26
C TYR A 64 11.12 24.76 -40.54
N PRO A 65 10.90 24.34 -39.27
CA PRO A 65 9.75 24.79 -38.50
C PRO A 65 9.72 26.31 -38.33
N GLY A 66 8.51 26.89 -38.34
CA GLY A 66 8.30 28.33 -38.19
C GLY A 66 8.93 28.87 -36.90
N SER A 67 8.83 28.13 -35.80
CA SER A 67 9.42 28.53 -34.53
C SER A 67 10.95 28.67 -34.56
N LEU A 68 11.67 27.88 -35.37
CA LEU A 68 13.10 28.07 -35.58
C LEU A 68 13.36 29.29 -36.44
N LYS A 69 12.61 29.45 -37.55
CA LYS A 69 12.76 30.59 -38.45
C LYS A 69 12.55 31.92 -37.75
N ASP A 70 11.55 32.01 -36.89
CA ASP A 70 11.22 33.23 -36.16
C ASP A 70 12.33 33.61 -35.15
N ASN A 71 12.98 32.61 -34.53
CA ASN A 71 13.95 32.83 -33.45
C ASN A 71 15.41 32.92 -33.96
N LEU A 72 15.71 32.26 -35.09
CA LEU A 72 17.05 32.12 -35.65
C LEU A 72 17.16 32.79 -37.03
N SER A 73 16.30 33.75 -37.35
CA SER A 73 16.14 34.36 -38.68
C SER A 73 17.43 34.87 -39.34
N SER A 74 18.46 35.20 -38.58
CA SER A 74 19.77 35.63 -39.10
C SER A 74 20.83 34.52 -39.17
N LEU A 75 20.64 33.41 -38.46
CA LEU A 75 21.63 32.33 -38.30
C LEU A 75 21.21 31.04 -39.02
N LEU A 76 19.91 30.84 -39.24
CA LEU A 76 19.37 29.67 -39.89
C LEU A 76 19.45 29.83 -41.42
N PRO A 77 20.14 28.93 -42.14
CA PRO A 77 20.17 28.98 -43.60
C PRO A 77 18.78 28.77 -44.21
N ASP A 78 18.52 29.41 -45.34
CA ASP A 78 17.29 29.22 -46.10
C ASP A 78 17.41 28.08 -47.11
N PHE A 79 16.37 27.25 -47.21
CA PHE A 79 16.23 26.30 -48.32
C PHE A 79 15.58 26.99 -49.52
N THR A 80 16.16 26.77 -50.70
CA THR A 80 15.49 27.12 -51.96
C THR A 80 14.26 26.23 -52.18
N GLU A 81 13.29 26.69 -52.97
CA GLU A 81 12.10 25.90 -53.29
C GLU A 81 12.44 24.55 -53.95
N SER A 82 13.52 24.51 -54.74
CA SER A 82 14.02 23.26 -55.33
C SER A 82 14.55 22.29 -54.28
N GLU A 83 15.23 22.79 -53.25
CA GLU A 83 15.76 21.97 -52.15
C GLU A 83 14.64 21.46 -51.25
N LYS A 84 13.64 22.30 -50.95
CA LYS A 84 12.47 21.88 -50.15
C LYS A 84 11.81 20.66 -50.78
N LYS A 85 11.51 20.74 -52.08
CA LYS A 85 10.93 19.62 -52.84
C LYS A 85 11.88 18.41 -52.91
N PHE A 86 13.18 18.64 -52.94
CA PHE A 86 14.19 17.58 -52.97
C PHE A 86 14.34 16.85 -51.62
N ILE A 87 14.11 17.53 -50.50
CA ILE A 87 14.24 16.98 -49.14
C ILE A 87 12.94 16.32 -48.68
N LYS A 88 11.78 16.88 -49.07
CA LYS A 88 10.49 16.33 -48.69
C LYS A 88 10.33 14.88 -49.16
N GLY A 89 9.92 14.01 -48.25
CA GLY A 89 9.63 12.60 -48.51
C GLY A 89 10.86 11.71 -48.63
N THR A 90 12.04 12.15 -48.17
CA THR A 90 13.28 11.36 -48.28
C THR A 90 13.50 10.37 -47.15
N ALA A 91 12.42 9.79 -46.61
CA ALA A 91 12.47 8.74 -45.61
C ALA A 91 11.27 7.79 -45.77
N ASP A 92 11.53 6.50 -45.78
CA ASP A 92 10.49 5.48 -45.99
C ASP A 92 9.74 5.12 -44.69
N PHE A 93 10.37 5.40 -43.55
CA PHE A 93 9.83 5.21 -42.21
C PHE A 93 10.48 6.24 -41.26
N PHE A 94 9.93 6.46 -40.08
CA PHE A 94 10.45 7.33 -39.05
C PHE A 94 11.42 6.57 -38.13
N ALA A 95 12.73 6.77 -38.28
CA ALA A 95 13.74 6.15 -37.42
C ALA A 95 13.96 6.99 -36.14
N LEU A 96 13.40 6.54 -35.02
CA LEU A 96 13.45 7.24 -33.74
C LEU A 96 14.60 6.74 -32.87
N SER A 97 15.44 7.66 -32.39
CA SER A 97 16.40 7.43 -31.32
C SER A 97 15.94 8.12 -30.03
N PHE A 98 15.69 7.36 -28.98
CA PHE A 98 15.28 7.89 -27.69
C PHE A 98 16.04 7.21 -26.56
N GLY A 99 16.91 7.95 -25.88
CA GLY A 99 17.76 7.39 -24.82
C GLY A 99 18.65 8.46 -24.19
N PRO A 100 19.63 8.05 -23.36
CA PRO A 100 20.51 8.95 -22.62
C PRO A 100 21.54 9.69 -23.49
N THR A 101 21.45 9.52 -24.82
CA THR A 101 22.29 10.24 -25.79
C THR A 101 21.98 11.74 -25.73
N LEU A 102 20.72 12.14 -25.88
CA LEU A 102 20.28 13.54 -25.68
C LEU A 102 19.60 13.76 -24.34
N SER A 103 18.68 12.86 -23.96
CA SER A 103 17.82 13.04 -22.80
C SER A 103 18.65 13.13 -21.51
N PHE A 104 18.42 14.18 -20.73
CA PHE A 104 19.07 14.54 -19.47
C PHE A 104 20.58 14.77 -19.56
N GLN A 105 21.14 14.87 -20.78
CA GLN A 105 22.59 14.95 -20.97
C GLN A 105 23.03 15.99 -22.00
N LEU A 106 22.88 15.71 -23.30
CA LEU A 106 23.40 16.58 -24.37
C LEU A 106 22.41 17.66 -24.82
N LEU A 107 21.17 17.63 -24.31
CA LEU A 107 20.17 18.65 -24.60
C LEU A 107 20.58 20.02 -24.03
N ASP A 108 20.64 21.04 -24.89
CA ASP A 108 20.90 22.41 -24.47
C ASP A 108 19.80 22.88 -23.48
N PRO A 109 20.16 23.34 -22.27
CA PRO A 109 19.21 23.85 -21.29
C PRO A 109 18.28 24.97 -21.81
N HIS A 110 18.75 25.80 -22.75
CA HIS A 110 17.95 26.87 -23.34
C HIS A 110 16.85 26.33 -24.27
N MET A 111 17.11 25.19 -24.92
CA MET A 111 16.14 24.52 -25.79
C MET A 111 15.01 23.82 -25.02
N LYS A 112 15.08 23.78 -23.68
CA LYS A 112 13.96 23.34 -22.83
C LYS A 112 12.90 24.41 -22.60
N PHE A 113 13.19 25.67 -22.93
CA PHE A 113 12.26 26.80 -22.76
C PHE A 113 11.61 26.85 -21.35
N ARG A 114 12.42 26.58 -20.32
CA ARG A 114 12.03 26.55 -18.90
C ARG A 114 10.98 25.49 -18.52
N GLN A 115 10.72 24.51 -19.38
CA GLN A 115 9.81 23.40 -19.09
C GLN A 115 10.56 22.19 -18.49
N LEU A 116 9.84 21.10 -18.21
CA LEU A 116 10.35 19.94 -17.48
C LEU A 116 10.64 18.78 -18.42
N GLU A 117 11.90 18.39 -18.53
CA GLU A 117 12.30 17.21 -19.27
C GLU A 117 11.79 15.93 -18.59
N SER A 118 11.30 14.97 -19.39
CA SER A 118 10.67 13.75 -18.91
C SER A 118 11.06 12.55 -19.81
N PRO A 119 11.26 11.35 -19.27
CA PRO A 119 11.60 10.16 -20.06
C PRO A 119 10.36 9.46 -20.68
N SER A 120 9.31 10.21 -21.02
CA SER A 120 8.02 9.65 -21.48
C SER A 120 8.05 9.30 -22.98
N LEU A 121 8.44 8.06 -23.29
CA LEU A 121 8.46 7.57 -24.68
C LEU A 121 7.06 7.47 -25.30
N ARG A 122 6.04 7.06 -24.54
CA ARG A 122 4.66 6.91 -25.05
C ARG A 122 4.12 8.21 -25.65
N GLN A 123 4.27 9.31 -24.90
CA GLN A 123 3.77 10.61 -25.34
C GLN A 123 4.56 11.15 -26.53
N LEU A 124 5.88 10.91 -26.58
CA LEU A 124 6.70 11.25 -27.74
C LEU A 124 6.26 10.48 -28.99
N LEU A 125 5.99 9.18 -28.88
CA LEU A 125 5.49 8.37 -29.99
C LEU A 125 4.14 8.89 -30.51
N SER A 126 3.21 9.20 -29.60
CA SER A 126 1.91 9.78 -29.97
C SER A 126 2.05 11.20 -30.56
N TRP A 127 3.02 11.99 -30.11
CA TRP A 127 3.30 13.29 -30.71
C TRP A 127 3.83 13.16 -32.14
N ILE A 128 4.78 12.24 -32.37
CA ILE A 128 5.32 11.95 -33.72
C ILE A 128 4.20 11.47 -34.65
N ASP A 129 3.32 10.61 -34.15
CA ASP A 129 2.16 10.10 -34.86
C ASP A 129 1.25 11.23 -35.39
N LEU A 130 0.93 12.20 -34.52
CA LEU A 130 0.08 13.34 -34.85
C LEU A 130 0.77 14.35 -35.77
N GLU A 131 2.03 14.69 -35.49
CA GLU A 131 2.77 15.73 -36.22
C GLU A 131 3.18 15.32 -37.62
N TYR A 132 3.47 14.03 -37.83
CA TYR A 132 4.04 13.52 -39.09
C TYR A 132 3.11 12.57 -39.84
N ASN A 133 1.80 12.74 -39.63
CA ASN A 133 0.74 12.06 -40.39
C ASN A 133 0.78 10.53 -40.30
N HIS A 134 0.88 10.00 -39.08
CA HIS A 134 0.83 8.57 -38.78
C HIS A 134 1.90 7.75 -39.55
N PRO A 135 3.20 8.07 -39.41
CA PRO A 135 4.25 7.34 -40.10
C PRO A 135 4.53 5.98 -39.44
N GLN A 136 5.11 5.05 -40.18
CA GLN A 136 5.73 3.87 -39.60
C GLN A 136 6.92 4.28 -38.73
N ILE A 137 6.91 3.94 -37.44
CA ILE A 137 7.99 4.30 -36.50
C ILE A 137 8.86 3.08 -36.20
N PHE A 138 10.15 3.18 -36.47
CA PHE A 138 11.14 2.20 -36.05
C PHE A 138 12.05 2.80 -34.98
N ILE A 139 12.03 2.24 -33.77
CA ILE A 139 12.90 2.72 -32.69
C ILE A 139 14.28 2.11 -32.91
N VAL A 140 15.22 2.90 -33.44
CA VAL A 140 16.59 2.48 -33.80
C VAL A 140 17.56 2.52 -32.62
N GLU A 141 17.24 3.27 -31.56
CA GLU A 141 18.05 3.32 -30.35
C GLU A 141 17.14 3.56 -29.14
N ASN A 142 17.14 2.63 -28.18
CA ASN A 142 16.52 2.86 -26.88
C ASN A 142 17.19 2.07 -25.75
N GLY A 143 17.21 2.63 -24.56
CA GLY A 143 17.77 2.00 -23.36
C GLY A 143 18.15 3.07 -22.35
N TRP A 144 18.80 2.66 -21.28
CA TRP A 144 19.35 3.60 -20.29
C TRP A 144 20.85 3.37 -20.10
N PHE A 145 21.40 3.79 -18.98
CA PHE A 145 22.78 3.50 -18.60
C PHE A 145 22.88 3.20 -17.10
N VAL A 146 23.95 2.50 -16.75
CA VAL A 146 24.39 2.23 -15.39
C VAL A 146 25.80 2.79 -15.17
N SER A 147 26.25 2.80 -13.92
CA SER A 147 27.62 3.19 -13.59
C SER A 147 28.66 2.30 -14.31
N GLY A 148 29.83 2.84 -14.60
CA GLY A 148 30.97 2.08 -15.14
C GLY A 148 31.46 0.97 -14.22
N THR A 149 31.12 1.03 -12.92
CA THR A 149 31.40 0.00 -11.92
C THR A 149 30.43 -1.19 -11.97
N THR A 150 29.22 -0.97 -12.51
CA THR A 150 28.18 -1.99 -12.61
C THR A 150 28.61 -3.07 -13.60
N LYS A 151 28.56 -4.34 -13.18
CA LYS A 151 29.09 -5.46 -13.97
C LYS A 151 27.98 -6.20 -14.70
N ARG A 152 27.58 -7.36 -14.17
CA ARG A 152 26.61 -8.27 -14.79
C ARG A 152 25.21 -8.10 -14.21
N ASP A 153 25.10 -7.62 -12.98
CA ASP A 153 23.82 -7.27 -12.38
C ASP A 153 23.50 -5.81 -12.72
N ASP A 154 22.48 -5.61 -13.55
CA ASP A 154 22.12 -4.30 -14.09
C ASP A 154 20.62 -4.03 -13.99
N ALA A 155 20.03 -4.37 -12.83
CA ALA A 155 18.60 -4.27 -12.59
C ALA A 155 18.01 -2.92 -13.00
N LYS A 156 18.69 -1.81 -12.69
CA LYS A 156 18.27 -0.48 -13.14
C LYS A 156 18.09 -0.40 -14.65
N TYR A 157 19.09 -0.81 -15.43
CA TYR A 157 18.98 -0.80 -16.90
C TYR A 157 17.83 -1.71 -17.37
N MET A 158 17.72 -2.91 -16.80
CA MET A 158 16.64 -3.86 -17.11
C MET A 158 15.24 -3.25 -16.89
N TYR A 159 14.99 -2.58 -15.76
CA TYR A 159 13.69 -1.98 -15.48
C TYR A 159 13.40 -0.73 -16.32
N TYR A 160 14.41 0.07 -16.69
CA TYR A 160 14.25 1.12 -17.70
C TYR A 160 13.89 0.54 -19.06
N LEU A 161 14.59 -0.51 -19.51
CA LEU A 161 14.29 -1.21 -20.75
C LEU A 161 12.86 -1.78 -20.74
N LYS A 162 12.47 -2.44 -19.64
CA LYS A 162 11.12 -2.96 -19.43
C LYS A 162 10.06 -1.85 -19.57
N LYS A 163 10.28 -0.68 -18.96
CA LYS A 163 9.36 0.46 -19.07
C LYS A 163 9.27 0.99 -20.48
N PHE A 164 10.40 1.20 -21.17
CA PHE A 164 10.36 1.75 -22.52
C PHE A 164 9.58 0.84 -23.46
N ILE A 165 9.80 -0.47 -23.41
CA ILE A 165 9.03 -1.43 -24.23
C ILE A 165 7.54 -1.45 -23.83
N MET A 166 7.23 -1.37 -22.54
CA MET A 166 5.84 -1.26 -22.06
C MET A 166 5.13 0.01 -22.55
N GLU A 167 5.81 1.14 -22.54
CA GLU A 167 5.28 2.41 -23.06
C GLU A 167 5.11 2.37 -24.58
N THR A 168 6.01 1.71 -25.31
CA THR A 168 5.84 1.41 -26.74
C THR A 168 4.62 0.52 -27.00
N LEU A 169 4.43 -0.54 -26.20
CA LEU A 169 3.27 -1.42 -26.35
C LEU A 169 1.95 -0.68 -26.08
N LYS A 170 1.92 0.23 -25.10
CA LYS A 170 0.78 1.11 -24.86
C LYS A 170 0.52 2.05 -26.03
N ALA A 171 1.56 2.62 -26.63
CA ALA A 171 1.42 3.47 -27.83
C ALA A 171 0.75 2.69 -28.99
N ILE A 172 1.16 1.44 -29.20
CA ILE A 172 0.54 0.57 -30.23
C ILE A 172 -0.92 0.22 -29.87
N LYS A 173 -1.18 -0.21 -28.63
CA LYS A 173 -2.48 -0.80 -28.25
C LYS A 173 -3.55 0.21 -27.85
N LEU A 174 -3.17 1.32 -27.24
CA LEU A 174 -4.09 2.31 -26.67
C LEU A 174 -4.13 3.59 -27.48
N ASP A 175 -3.00 3.99 -28.07
CA ASP A 175 -2.88 5.27 -28.78
C ASP A 175 -2.95 5.10 -30.31
N GLY A 176 -2.80 3.87 -30.81
CA GLY A 176 -2.91 3.52 -32.22
C GLY A 176 -1.67 3.80 -33.05
N VAL A 177 -0.52 4.09 -32.45
CA VAL A 177 0.73 4.44 -33.15
C VAL A 177 1.33 3.23 -33.88
N ASP A 178 1.73 3.41 -35.14
CA ASP A 178 2.30 2.34 -35.99
C ASP A 178 3.80 2.12 -35.73
N VAL A 179 4.14 1.55 -34.58
CA VAL A 179 5.53 1.19 -34.26
C VAL A 179 5.87 -0.18 -34.87
N ILE A 180 6.79 -0.20 -35.82
CA ILE A 180 7.17 -1.37 -36.62
C ILE A 180 8.42 -2.12 -36.13
N GLY A 181 9.16 -1.55 -35.18
CA GLY A 181 10.38 -2.18 -34.66
C GLY A 181 10.99 -1.50 -33.44
N TYR A 182 11.81 -2.26 -32.70
CA TYR A 182 12.45 -1.82 -31.47
C TYR A 182 13.90 -2.31 -31.39
N THR A 183 14.82 -1.41 -31.06
CA THR A 183 16.25 -1.70 -30.94
C THR A 183 16.75 -1.30 -29.56
N ALA A 184 17.02 -2.30 -28.71
CA ALA A 184 17.70 -2.09 -27.44
C ALA A 184 19.16 -1.67 -27.69
N TRP A 185 19.60 -0.62 -27.03
CA TRP A 185 20.94 -0.07 -27.12
C TRP A 185 21.66 -0.14 -25.78
N SER A 186 22.81 -0.81 -25.67
CA SER A 186 23.65 -1.37 -26.74
C SER A 186 23.77 -2.89 -26.65
N LEU A 187 24.33 -3.52 -27.69
CA LEU A 187 24.69 -4.93 -27.63
C LEU A 187 25.73 -5.19 -26.53
N MET A 188 26.82 -4.42 -26.50
CA MET A 188 27.92 -4.60 -25.54
C MET A 188 28.38 -3.27 -24.96
N ASP A 189 29.06 -3.33 -23.82
CA ASP A 189 29.71 -2.17 -23.23
C ASP A 189 30.86 -1.68 -24.13
N GLY A 190 31.02 -0.36 -24.22
CA GLY A 190 32.05 0.26 -25.05
C GLY A 190 32.44 1.66 -24.60
N PHE A 191 33.04 2.43 -25.52
CA PHE A 191 33.37 3.83 -25.30
C PHE A 191 32.13 4.71 -25.48
N GLU A 192 31.71 5.40 -24.42
CA GLU A 192 30.48 6.19 -24.36
C GLU A 192 30.73 7.69 -24.60
N TRP A 193 31.42 7.99 -25.71
CA TRP A 193 31.65 9.35 -26.21
C TRP A 193 32.32 10.25 -25.15
N HIS A 194 31.72 11.42 -24.84
CA HIS A 194 32.26 12.35 -23.84
C HIS A 194 32.28 11.78 -22.42
N ARG A 195 31.56 10.67 -22.15
CA ARG A 195 31.56 9.98 -20.85
C ARG A 195 32.64 8.91 -20.73
N GLY A 196 33.39 8.65 -21.79
CA GLY A 196 34.45 7.64 -21.79
C GLY A 196 33.93 6.28 -21.35
N TYR A 197 34.55 5.66 -20.34
CA TYR A 197 34.14 4.36 -19.80
C TYR A 197 33.48 4.46 -18.40
N SER A 198 33.06 5.67 -18.00
CA SER A 198 32.46 5.92 -16.69
C SER A 198 31.00 5.45 -16.58
N ILE A 199 30.39 5.06 -17.71
CA ILE A 199 29.04 4.50 -17.79
C ILE A 199 29.03 3.27 -18.70
N ARG A 200 27.98 2.45 -18.56
CA ARG A 200 27.77 1.24 -19.36
C ARG A 200 26.32 1.18 -19.87
N ARG A 201 26.15 0.69 -21.11
CA ARG A 201 24.84 0.59 -21.79
C ARG A 201 24.58 -0.79 -22.41
N GLY A 202 25.58 -1.67 -22.42
CA GLY A 202 25.51 -2.95 -23.11
C GLY A 202 24.65 -3.96 -22.38
N LEU A 203 23.90 -4.76 -23.14
CA LEU A 203 23.29 -6.00 -22.66
C LEU A 203 24.34 -7.05 -22.27
N PHE A 204 25.54 -6.97 -22.86
CA PHE A 204 26.68 -7.79 -22.53
C PHE A 204 27.78 -6.98 -21.85
N TYR A 205 28.20 -7.44 -20.68
CA TYR A 205 29.34 -6.90 -19.95
C TYR A 205 30.64 -7.23 -20.67
N VAL A 206 31.53 -6.24 -20.73
CA VAL A 206 32.89 -6.36 -21.23
C VAL A 206 33.87 -5.91 -20.16
N ASP A 207 34.80 -6.79 -19.80
CA ASP A 207 35.97 -6.41 -19.00
C ASP A 207 37.05 -5.82 -19.91
N PHE A 208 37.15 -4.49 -19.92
CA PHE A 208 38.12 -3.75 -20.72
C PHE A 208 39.57 -3.99 -20.31
N LEU A 209 39.81 -4.48 -19.08
CA LEU A 209 41.15 -4.81 -18.59
C LEU A 209 41.58 -6.23 -19.00
N SER A 210 40.62 -7.10 -19.31
CA SER A 210 40.92 -8.45 -19.81
C SER A 210 41.43 -8.41 -21.25
N GLN A 211 42.37 -9.30 -21.59
CA GLN A 211 42.83 -9.47 -22.97
C GLN A 211 41.75 -10.10 -23.87
N GLU A 212 40.91 -10.97 -23.30
CA GLU A 212 39.91 -11.74 -24.06
C GLU A 212 38.66 -10.93 -24.40
N LYS A 213 38.28 -9.94 -23.59
CA LYS A 213 37.08 -9.08 -23.77
C LYS A 213 35.80 -9.87 -24.07
N LYS A 214 35.65 -11.03 -23.41
CA LYS A 214 34.49 -11.91 -23.57
C LYS A 214 33.19 -11.17 -23.24
N LEU A 215 32.16 -11.42 -24.05
CA LEU A 215 30.82 -10.92 -23.81
C LEU A 215 30.15 -11.78 -22.73
N LEU A 216 29.90 -11.20 -21.56
CA LEU A 216 29.20 -11.88 -20.48
C LEU A 216 27.76 -11.34 -20.39
N PRO A 217 26.72 -12.18 -20.52
CA PRO A 217 25.34 -11.71 -20.48
C PRO A 217 25.03 -11.10 -19.11
N LYS A 218 24.40 -9.92 -19.14
CA LYS A 218 23.84 -9.24 -17.97
C LYS A 218 22.40 -9.68 -17.70
N SER A 219 21.84 -9.25 -16.57
CA SER A 219 20.44 -9.48 -16.20
C SER A 219 19.48 -8.96 -17.29
N SER A 220 19.75 -7.78 -17.84
CA SER A 220 18.98 -7.18 -18.94
C SER A 220 18.98 -8.00 -20.25
N ALA A 221 20.09 -8.66 -20.59
CA ALA A 221 20.15 -9.55 -21.76
C ALA A 221 19.20 -10.75 -21.61
N LEU A 222 19.18 -11.36 -20.43
CA LEU A 222 18.30 -12.51 -20.14
C LEU A 222 16.83 -12.10 -20.14
N PHE A 223 16.52 -10.92 -19.62
CA PHE A 223 15.18 -10.33 -19.70
C PHE A 223 14.76 -10.11 -21.16
N TYR A 224 15.61 -9.44 -21.95
CA TYR A 224 15.28 -9.11 -23.35
C TYR A 224 15.13 -10.36 -24.22
N GLN A 225 15.96 -11.38 -24.01
CA GLN A 225 15.82 -12.68 -24.66
C GLN A 225 14.43 -13.30 -24.41
N LYS A 226 14.02 -13.43 -23.14
CA LYS A 226 12.72 -14.03 -22.77
C LYS A 226 11.54 -13.22 -23.29
N LEU A 227 11.69 -11.90 -23.38
CA LEU A 227 10.67 -11.02 -23.94
C LEU A 227 10.50 -11.24 -25.44
N ILE A 228 11.60 -11.38 -26.19
CA ILE A 228 11.59 -11.67 -27.63
C ILE A 228 10.97 -13.04 -27.90
N GLU A 229 11.36 -14.07 -27.14
CA GLU A 229 10.82 -15.43 -27.27
C GLU A 229 9.28 -15.48 -27.16
N LYS A 230 8.70 -14.58 -26.38
CA LYS A 230 7.24 -14.48 -26.14
C LYS A 230 6.56 -13.36 -26.93
N ASN A 231 7.31 -12.59 -27.72
CA ASN A 231 6.84 -11.40 -28.42
C ASN A 231 6.07 -10.43 -27.50
N GLY A 232 6.64 -10.10 -26.34
CA GLY A 232 6.07 -9.17 -25.37
C GLY A 232 5.62 -9.85 -24.07
N PHE A 233 4.53 -9.35 -23.48
CA PHE A 233 4.05 -9.72 -22.14
C PHE A 233 2.73 -10.52 -22.22
N PRO A 234 2.77 -11.82 -22.56
CA PRO A 234 1.56 -12.64 -22.59
C PRO A 234 0.96 -12.76 -21.17
N PRO A 235 -0.36 -12.99 -21.07
CA PRO A 235 -1.01 -13.17 -19.78
C PRO A 235 -0.41 -14.36 -19.04
N LEU A 236 -0.01 -14.13 -17.80
CA LEU A 236 0.56 -15.16 -16.92
C LEU A 236 -0.55 -15.79 -16.06
N PRO A 237 -0.57 -17.13 -15.86
CA PRO A 237 -1.57 -17.79 -15.03
C PRO A 237 -1.66 -17.23 -13.61
N GLU A 238 -0.53 -16.81 -13.04
CA GLU A 238 -0.44 -16.28 -11.68
C GLU A 238 -1.29 -15.01 -11.50
N HIS A 239 -1.47 -14.22 -12.56
CA HIS A 239 -2.21 -12.95 -12.54
C HIS A 239 -3.66 -13.06 -13.00
N GLN A 240 -4.14 -14.27 -13.35
CA GLN A 240 -5.54 -14.48 -13.72
C GLN A 240 -6.45 -14.36 -12.50
N PRO A 241 -7.64 -13.74 -12.61
CA PRO A 241 -8.57 -13.66 -11.49
C PRO A 241 -9.08 -15.06 -11.09
N LEU A 242 -9.19 -15.31 -9.79
CA LEU A 242 -9.79 -16.54 -9.26
C LEU A 242 -11.25 -16.31 -8.87
N ASN A 243 -12.15 -17.20 -9.29
CA ASN A 243 -13.51 -17.23 -8.79
C ASN A 243 -13.59 -18.17 -7.58
N GLY A 244 -14.25 -17.73 -6.51
CA GLY A 244 -14.41 -18.49 -5.27
C GLY A 244 -14.93 -17.64 -4.12
N THR A 245 -15.22 -18.29 -3.00
CA THR A 245 -15.69 -17.65 -1.77
C THR A 245 -14.73 -17.96 -0.62
N PHE A 246 -14.63 -17.04 0.33
CA PHE A 246 -13.92 -17.25 1.59
C PHE A 246 -14.70 -18.20 2.52
N PRO A 247 -14.10 -18.64 3.65
CA PRO A 247 -14.82 -19.32 4.72
C PRO A 247 -16.03 -18.52 5.21
N CYS A 248 -17.00 -19.20 5.83
CA CYS A 248 -18.25 -18.57 6.28
C CYS A 248 -18.08 -17.66 7.49
N ASP A 249 -17.12 -17.95 8.35
CA ASP A 249 -16.73 -17.19 9.52
C ASP A 249 -15.62 -16.18 9.23
N PHE A 250 -15.37 -15.87 7.95
CA PHE A 250 -14.33 -14.94 7.53
C PHE A 250 -14.62 -13.52 8.04
N ALA A 251 -13.64 -12.94 8.74
CA ALA A 251 -13.75 -11.61 9.31
C ALA A 251 -13.54 -10.53 8.24
N TRP A 252 -14.64 -9.95 7.76
CA TRP A 252 -14.64 -8.76 6.92
C TRP A 252 -14.60 -7.49 7.76
N GLY A 253 -13.48 -6.78 7.72
CA GLY A 253 -13.23 -5.65 8.60
C GLY A 253 -12.84 -4.34 7.91
N ILE A 254 -12.88 -3.26 8.68
CA ILE A 254 -12.32 -1.95 8.31
C ILE A 254 -11.47 -1.44 9.47
N VAL A 255 -10.40 -0.71 9.14
CA VAL A 255 -9.48 -0.13 10.12
C VAL A 255 -9.72 1.37 10.28
N ASP A 256 -9.69 1.84 11.52
CA ASP A 256 -9.42 3.24 11.84
C ASP A 256 -8.27 3.33 12.85
N ASN A 257 -7.27 4.16 12.57
CA ASN A 257 -6.05 4.23 13.38
C ASN A 257 -6.34 4.67 14.81
N TYR A 258 -7.15 5.72 14.94
CA TYR A 258 -7.65 6.23 16.21
C TYR A 258 -9.08 6.67 15.99
N ILE A 259 -9.97 6.21 16.86
CA ILE A 259 -11.30 6.80 16.92
C ILE A 259 -11.15 8.22 17.43
N GLN A 260 -11.79 9.18 16.77
CA GLN A 260 -11.86 10.53 17.30
C GLN A 260 -12.65 10.51 18.61
N VAL A 261 -11.93 10.60 19.72
CA VAL A 261 -12.54 10.63 21.05
C VAL A 261 -13.24 11.96 21.27
N ASP A 262 -14.55 11.91 21.43
CA ASP A 262 -15.37 13.04 21.86
C ASP A 262 -15.95 12.76 23.24
N THR A 263 -15.31 13.33 24.26
CA THR A 263 -15.77 13.19 25.66
C THR A 263 -16.88 14.18 26.02
N THR A 264 -17.27 15.09 25.12
CA THR A 264 -18.33 16.06 25.40
C THR A 264 -19.68 15.35 25.41
N LEU A 265 -20.40 15.49 26.53
CA LEU A 265 -21.74 14.91 26.66
C LEU A 265 -22.74 15.83 25.96
N SER A 266 -23.59 15.27 25.12
CA SER A 266 -24.59 15.99 24.35
C SER A 266 -25.83 16.41 25.17
N GLN A 267 -26.07 15.75 26.30
CA GLN A 267 -27.26 15.92 27.12
C GLN A 267 -26.94 15.73 28.61
N PHE A 268 -27.80 16.28 29.48
CA PHE A 268 -27.66 16.22 30.95
C PHE A 268 -26.32 16.78 31.47
N THR A 269 -25.79 17.81 30.80
CA THR A 269 -24.55 18.51 31.17
C THR A 269 -24.79 19.65 32.14
N ASP A 270 -25.83 20.45 31.89
CA ASP A 270 -26.18 21.62 32.68
C ASP A 270 -26.82 21.21 34.01
N PRO A 271 -26.16 21.45 35.16
CA PRO A 271 -26.70 21.09 36.46
C PRO A 271 -27.56 22.21 37.08
N ASN A 272 -27.64 23.38 36.43
CA ASN A 272 -28.33 24.55 36.95
C ASN A 272 -29.85 24.39 36.84
N ILE A 273 -30.58 25.02 37.76
CA ILE A 273 -32.04 25.08 37.74
C ILE A 273 -32.48 26.38 37.08
N TYR A 274 -33.52 26.29 36.25
CA TYR A 274 -34.14 27.42 35.58
C TYR A 274 -35.62 27.50 35.95
N LEU A 275 -36.10 28.71 36.24
CA LEU A 275 -37.52 29.01 36.27
C LEU A 275 -37.99 29.26 34.85
N TRP A 276 -38.96 28.47 34.40
CA TRP A 276 -39.55 28.64 33.09
C TRP A 276 -40.76 29.58 33.19
N ASP A 277 -40.66 30.76 32.59
CA ASP A 277 -41.78 31.72 32.52
C ASP A 277 -42.78 31.30 31.44
N VAL A 278 -43.63 30.32 31.77
CA VAL A 278 -44.58 29.69 30.85
C VAL A 278 -45.61 30.69 30.30
N HIS A 279 -45.97 31.70 31.09
CA HIS A 279 -47.15 32.53 30.82
C HIS A 279 -46.85 33.84 30.07
N HIS A 280 -45.63 34.39 30.16
CA HIS A 280 -45.29 35.64 29.48
C HIS A 280 -44.22 35.44 28.39
N SER A 281 -42.96 35.38 28.80
CA SER A 281 -41.82 35.46 27.87
C SER A 281 -41.39 34.11 27.31
N LYS A 282 -41.83 33.00 27.90
CA LYS A 282 -41.38 31.62 27.60
C LYS A 282 -39.87 31.41 27.76
N ARG A 283 -39.19 32.29 28.48
CA ARG A 283 -37.75 32.23 28.73
C ARG A 283 -37.42 31.40 29.96
N LEU A 284 -36.20 30.87 29.97
CA LEU A 284 -35.60 30.19 31.12
C LEU A 284 -34.77 31.20 31.91
N ILE A 285 -35.12 31.43 33.17
CA ILE A 285 -34.42 32.33 34.09
C ILE A 285 -33.62 31.48 35.07
N LYS A 286 -32.27 31.59 35.02
CA LYS A 286 -31.39 30.82 35.90
C LYS A 286 -31.63 31.23 37.37
N VAL A 287 -31.73 30.24 38.26
CA VAL A 287 -31.81 30.47 39.71
C VAL A 287 -30.40 30.48 40.29
N ASP A 288 -30.02 31.59 40.91
CA ASP A 288 -28.70 31.72 41.53
C ASP A 288 -28.57 30.82 42.77
N GLY A 289 -27.48 30.04 42.82
CA GLY A 289 -27.14 29.14 43.93
C GLY A 289 -27.84 27.76 43.93
N ALA A 290 -28.79 27.50 43.02
CA ALA A 290 -29.53 26.24 42.96
C ALA A 290 -28.96 25.27 41.91
N VAL A 291 -28.42 24.13 42.37
CA VAL A 291 -27.79 23.11 41.52
C VAL A 291 -28.36 21.73 41.86
N THR A 292 -28.64 20.93 40.84
CA THR A 292 -29.12 19.54 41.01
C THR A 292 -27.98 18.53 40.94
N LYS A 293 -28.23 17.31 41.46
CA LYS A 293 -27.29 16.20 41.34
C LYS A 293 -27.25 15.71 39.88
N LYS A 294 -26.04 15.59 39.33
CA LYS A 294 -25.83 15.01 38.00
C LYS A 294 -26.10 13.51 38.02
N ARG A 295 -26.90 13.02 37.06
CA ARG A 295 -27.14 11.57 36.88
C ARG A 295 -25.88 10.86 36.38
N LYS A 296 -25.84 9.54 36.49
CA LYS A 296 -24.82 8.71 35.82
C LYS A 296 -24.94 8.87 34.30
N SER A 297 -23.81 9.07 33.63
CA SER A 297 -23.75 9.14 32.16
C SER A 297 -23.95 7.77 31.53
N TYR A 298 -24.61 7.74 30.37
CA TYR A 298 -24.84 6.54 29.55
C TYR A 298 -24.30 6.74 28.14
N CYS A 299 -24.18 5.66 27.35
CA CYS A 299 -23.56 5.71 26.03
C CYS A 299 -24.25 6.65 25.03
N VAL A 300 -25.56 6.79 25.14
CA VAL A 300 -26.36 7.74 24.34
C VAL A 300 -26.01 9.20 24.59
N ASP A 301 -25.31 9.52 25.68
CA ASP A 301 -24.87 10.88 25.96
C ASP A 301 -23.68 11.28 25.07
N PHE A 302 -22.95 10.32 24.49
CA PHE A 302 -21.87 10.56 23.52
C PHE A 302 -22.44 10.56 22.09
N ALA A 303 -22.83 11.73 21.60
CA ALA A 303 -23.47 11.86 20.28
C ALA A 303 -22.58 11.41 19.10
N ALA A 304 -21.25 11.40 19.28
CA ALA A 304 -20.29 11.03 18.23
C ALA A 304 -20.28 9.54 17.88
N ILE A 305 -20.79 8.64 18.74
CA ILE A 305 -20.69 7.18 18.55
C ILE A 305 -21.69 6.70 17.50
N ARG A 306 -22.98 7.04 17.66
CA ARG A 306 -24.06 6.51 16.81
C ARG A 306 -23.88 6.80 15.30
N PRO A 307 -23.43 7.99 14.87
CA PRO A 307 -23.17 8.25 13.45
C PRO A 307 -22.09 7.33 12.87
N GLN A 308 -21.02 7.04 13.62
CA GLN A 308 -19.96 6.15 13.17
C GLN A 308 -20.48 4.71 13.01
N ILE A 309 -21.25 4.22 13.99
CA ILE A 309 -21.88 2.89 13.92
C ILE A 309 -22.80 2.78 12.70
N SER A 310 -23.58 3.82 12.39
CA SER A 310 -24.47 3.82 11.22
C SER A 310 -23.70 3.67 9.90
N LEU A 311 -22.54 4.31 9.77
CA LEU A 311 -21.68 4.18 8.59
C LEU A 311 -21.08 2.77 8.49
N LEU A 312 -20.62 2.20 9.62
CA LEU A 312 -20.12 0.83 9.63
C LEU A 312 -21.21 -0.20 9.24
N GLN A 313 -22.43 -0.01 9.72
CA GLN A 313 -23.57 -0.84 9.33
C GLN A 313 -23.88 -0.73 7.84
N GLU A 314 -23.79 0.46 7.24
CA GLU A 314 -24.01 0.65 5.80
C GLU A 314 -23.01 -0.14 4.94
N MET A 315 -21.78 -0.32 5.42
CA MET A 315 -20.72 -1.07 4.73
C MET A 315 -20.86 -2.59 4.85
N HIS A 316 -21.73 -3.09 5.75
CA HIS A 316 -21.89 -4.51 6.06
C HIS A 316 -20.63 -5.18 6.66
N VAL A 317 -19.70 -4.41 7.23
CA VAL A 317 -18.53 -5.00 7.91
C VAL A 317 -18.96 -5.78 9.15
N THR A 318 -18.27 -6.89 9.40
CA THR A 318 -18.50 -7.75 10.57
C THR A 318 -17.54 -7.43 11.70
N HIS A 319 -16.39 -6.81 11.40
CA HIS A 319 -15.35 -6.46 12.36
C HIS A 319 -14.91 -5.01 12.20
N PHE A 320 -14.60 -4.35 13.32
CA PHE A 320 -14.04 -3.00 13.30
C PHE A 320 -12.75 -2.94 14.12
N HIS A 321 -11.64 -2.64 13.43
CA HIS A 321 -10.32 -2.55 14.05
C HIS A 321 -9.97 -1.10 14.39
N PHE A 322 -9.68 -0.82 15.65
CA PHE A 322 -9.21 0.50 16.09
C PHE A 322 -8.22 0.43 17.25
N SER A 323 -7.42 1.48 17.42
CA SER A 323 -6.47 1.58 18.54
C SER A 323 -6.98 2.48 19.67
N LEU A 324 -6.60 2.12 20.90
CA LEU A 324 -6.73 2.97 22.08
C LEU A 324 -5.59 3.98 22.14
N ASP A 325 -5.86 5.12 22.78
CA ASP A 325 -4.83 6.11 23.11
C ASP A 325 -4.39 5.94 24.58
N TRP A 326 -3.24 5.30 24.78
CA TRP A 326 -2.67 5.06 26.10
C TRP A 326 -2.40 6.37 26.86
N ALA A 327 -1.93 7.41 26.18
CA ALA A 327 -1.65 8.70 26.80
C ALA A 327 -2.92 9.40 27.29
N LEU A 328 -4.08 9.17 26.66
CA LEU A 328 -5.37 9.69 27.14
C LEU A 328 -5.94 8.87 28.29
N ILE A 329 -5.77 7.55 28.30
CA ILE A 329 -6.31 6.66 29.35
C ILE A 329 -5.50 6.82 30.65
N LEU A 330 -4.17 6.81 30.56
CA LEU A 330 -3.25 6.98 31.70
C LEU A 330 -2.29 8.16 31.45
N PRO A 331 -2.72 9.42 31.59
CA PRO A 331 -1.87 10.59 31.29
C PRO A 331 -0.56 10.67 32.07
N ARG A 332 -0.54 10.12 33.28
CA ARG A 332 0.66 10.03 34.14
C ARG A 332 1.47 8.75 33.94
N GLY A 333 1.00 7.81 33.10
CA GLY A 333 1.64 6.51 32.87
C GLY A 333 1.46 5.48 33.98
N ASN A 334 0.70 5.80 35.05
CA ASN A 334 0.43 4.89 36.16
C ASN A 334 -1.05 4.97 36.58
N HIS A 335 -1.48 4.03 37.44
CA HIS A 335 -2.88 3.90 37.88
C HIS A 335 -3.34 4.99 38.85
N SER A 336 -2.46 5.91 39.27
CA SER A 336 -2.82 6.98 40.22
C SER A 336 -3.87 7.93 39.66
N HIS A 337 -3.93 8.07 38.33
CA HIS A 337 -4.87 8.96 37.65
C HIS A 337 -5.38 8.34 36.35
N VAL A 338 -6.39 7.48 36.48
CA VAL A 338 -7.11 6.88 35.33
C VAL A 338 -8.16 7.85 34.80
N ASN A 339 -8.12 8.16 33.51
CA ASN A 339 -9.15 8.97 32.86
C ASN A 339 -10.41 8.13 32.58
N ARG A 340 -11.30 8.06 33.58
CA ARG A 340 -12.52 7.26 33.51
C ARG A 340 -13.51 7.72 32.43
N THR A 341 -13.46 8.99 32.03
CA THR A 341 -14.35 9.53 30.98
C THR A 341 -14.01 8.94 29.62
N VAL A 342 -12.72 8.94 29.26
CA VAL A 342 -12.22 8.34 28.01
C VAL A 342 -12.44 6.82 28.02
N LEU A 343 -12.18 6.17 29.15
CA LEU A 343 -12.43 4.74 29.29
C LEU A 343 -13.93 4.39 29.13
N SER A 344 -14.82 5.22 29.67
CA SER A 344 -16.27 5.09 29.47
C SER A 344 -16.68 5.30 28.01
N TYR A 345 -16.03 6.23 27.31
CA TYR A 345 -16.25 6.43 25.87
C TYR A 345 -15.88 5.16 25.08
N TYR A 346 -14.68 4.60 25.29
CA TYR A 346 -14.29 3.35 24.63
C TYR A 346 -15.21 2.18 24.98
N ARG A 347 -15.62 2.05 26.25
CA ARG A 347 -16.59 1.04 26.67
C ARG A 347 -17.91 1.17 25.91
N CYS A 348 -18.38 2.40 25.72
CA CYS A 348 -19.58 2.67 24.97
C CYS A 348 -19.42 2.33 23.49
N VAL A 349 -18.30 2.71 22.85
CA VAL A 349 -18.00 2.33 21.47
C VAL A 349 -18.05 0.81 21.30
N VAL A 350 -17.33 0.04 22.11
CA VAL A 350 -17.30 -1.43 21.96
C VAL A 350 -18.65 -2.07 22.25
N SER A 351 -19.44 -1.52 23.19
CA SER A 351 -20.78 -2.03 23.47
C SER A 351 -21.78 -1.75 22.34
N GLU A 352 -21.69 -0.57 21.71
CA GLU A 352 -22.57 -0.19 20.60
C GLU A 352 -22.18 -0.92 19.30
N LEU A 353 -20.88 -1.22 19.09
CA LEU A 353 -20.42 -2.12 18.02
C LEU A 353 -21.02 -3.52 18.17
N VAL A 354 -20.90 -4.14 19.35
CA VAL A 354 -21.48 -5.47 19.61
C VAL A 354 -23.00 -5.46 19.44
N ARG A 355 -23.69 -4.38 19.86
CA ARG A 355 -25.14 -4.21 19.61
C ARG A 355 -25.50 -4.14 18.12
N ALA A 356 -24.59 -3.66 17.29
CA ALA A 356 -24.73 -3.61 15.84
C ALA A 356 -24.27 -4.90 15.14
N ASN A 357 -23.94 -5.97 15.88
CA ASN A 357 -23.33 -7.20 15.38
C ASN A 357 -21.97 -6.99 14.69
N ILE A 358 -21.21 -6.00 15.15
CA ILE A 358 -19.85 -5.72 14.68
C ILE A 358 -18.88 -6.05 15.81
N THR A 359 -17.99 -7.01 15.57
CA THR A 359 -16.98 -7.43 16.55
C THR A 359 -15.86 -6.38 16.64
N PRO A 360 -15.62 -5.79 17.83
CA PRO A 360 -14.50 -4.87 18.00
C PRO A 360 -13.17 -5.63 18.06
N VAL A 361 -12.23 -5.21 17.23
CA VAL A 361 -10.81 -5.60 17.30
C VAL A 361 -10.04 -4.41 17.85
N VAL A 362 -9.44 -4.56 19.03
CA VAL A 362 -8.87 -3.42 19.76
C VAL A 362 -7.36 -3.55 19.89
N ALA A 363 -6.64 -2.56 19.36
CA ALA A 363 -5.20 -2.41 19.55
C ALA A 363 -4.89 -1.56 20.80
N LEU A 364 -4.00 -2.05 21.66
CA LEU A 364 -3.64 -1.38 22.91
C LEU A 364 -2.66 -0.23 22.70
N TRP A 365 -1.67 -0.43 21.82
CA TRP A 365 -0.66 0.56 21.49
C TRP A 365 -0.35 0.55 19.99
N ARG A 366 0.00 1.73 19.49
CA ARG A 366 0.53 1.94 18.14
C ARG A 366 1.54 3.09 18.16
N PRO A 367 2.51 3.11 17.24
CA PRO A 367 3.40 4.26 17.09
C PRO A 367 2.63 5.53 16.70
N ALA A 368 3.00 6.65 17.34
CA ALA A 368 2.48 7.98 17.01
C ALA A 368 3.62 9.00 16.96
N VAL A 369 3.44 10.07 16.16
CA VAL A 369 4.42 11.17 16.05
C VAL A 369 4.67 11.81 17.42
N LEU A 370 3.60 12.02 18.20
CA LEU A 370 3.72 12.58 19.54
C LEU A 370 4.09 11.48 20.52
N HIS A 371 5.24 11.64 21.18
CA HIS A 371 5.69 10.79 22.30
C HIS A 371 5.68 9.28 22.00
N GLN A 372 5.81 8.85 20.73
CA GLN A 372 5.78 7.44 20.32
C GLN A 372 4.48 6.70 20.73
N GLY A 373 3.37 7.44 20.91
CA GLY A 373 2.11 6.87 21.40
C GLY A 373 2.13 6.49 22.89
N LEU A 374 3.12 6.96 23.66
CA LEU A 374 3.27 6.70 25.08
C LEU A 374 2.76 7.89 25.92
N PRO A 375 2.28 7.64 27.15
CA PRO A 375 2.10 8.67 28.15
C PRO A 375 3.36 9.54 28.31
N ARG A 376 3.17 10.86 28.44
CA ARG A 376 4.27 11.85 28.45
C ARG A 376 5.36 11.53 29.47
N GLN A 377 4.99 11.00 30.63
CA GLN A 377 5.95 10.64 31.67
C GLN A 377 6.84 9.47 31.25
N LEU A 378 6.28 8.40 30.69
CA LEU A 378 7.07 7.26 30.20
C LEU A 378 7.97 7.67 29.03
N ALA A 379 7.46 8.46 28.10
CA ALA A 379 8.24 8.99 26.98
C ALA A 379 9.45 9.83 27.43
N LYS A 380 9.29 10.64 28.50
CA LYS A 380 10.39 11.43 29.07
C LYS A 380 11.45 10.58 29.78
N HIS A 381 11.07 9.44 30.34
CA HIS A 381 11.98 8.56 31.10
C HIS A 381 12.52 7.43 30.20
N GLY A 382 12.92 7.75 28.96
CA GLY A 382 13.56 6.82 28.04
C GLY A 382 12.62 6.03 27.12
N ALA A 383 11.29 6.22 27.20
CA ALA A 383 10.33 5.55 26.33
C ALA A 383 10.55 4.01 26.28
N TRP A 384 10.58 3.41 25.09
CA TRP A 384 10.83 1.99 24.92
C TRP A 384 12.26 1.55 25.24
N GLU A 385 13.23 2.46 25.36
CA GLU A 385 14.59 2.11 25.82
C GLU A 385 14.61 1.71 27.30
N ASN A 386 13.62 2.16 28.08
CA ASN A 386 13.51 1.86 29.49
C ASN A 386 12.68 0.58 29.72
N PRO A 387 13.23 -0.47 30.36
CA PRO A 387 12.52 -1.72 30.61
C PRO A 387 11.28 -1.55 31.50
N HIS A 388 11.22 -0.50 32.32
CA HIS A 388 10.03 -0.21 33.14
C HIS A 388 8.79 0.09 32.30
N THR A 389 8.96 0.59 31.07
CA THR A 389 7.84 0.85 30.14
C THR A 389 7.10 -0.44 29.78
N ALA A 390 7.80 -1.58 29.68
CA ALA A 390 7.18 -2.87 29.42
C ALA A 390 6.26 -3.32 30.56
N LEU A 391 6.70 -3.13 31.81
CA LEU A 391 5.89 -3.41 32.99
C LEU A 391 4.67 -2.48 33.07
N ALA A 392 4.89 -1.18 32.83
CA ALA A 392 3.79 -0.20 32.80
C ALA A 392 2.76 -0.52 31.70
N PHE A 393 3.20 -1.04 30.55
CA PHE A 393 2.32 -1.50 29.49
C PHE A 393 1.48 -2.70 29.92
N ALA A 394 2.05 -3.68 30.61
CA ALA A 394 1.30 -4.83 31.12
C ALA A 394 0.20 -4.41 32.12
N GLU A 395 0.50 -3.46 33.02
CA GLU A 395 -0.48 -2.90 33.95
C GLU A 395 -1.59 -2.09 33.24
N TYR A 396 -1.23 -1.39 32.16
CA TYR A 396 -2.19 -0.72 31.29
C TYR A 396 -3.08 -1.72 30.54
N ALA A 397 -2.50 -2.79 30.01
CA ALA A 397 -3.22 -3.87 29.34
C ALA A 397 -4.22 -4.53 30.29
N ARG A 398 -3.81 -4.87 31.52
CA ARG A 398 -4.68 -5.40 32.58
C ARG A 398 -5.91 -4.51 32.82
N LEU A 399 -5.70 -3.19 32.91
CA LEU A 399 -6.81 -2.23 33.06
C LEU A 399 -7.77 -2.28 31.87
N CYS A 400 -7.26 -2.34 30.64
CA CYS A 400 -8.08 -2.40 29.44
C CYS A 400 -8.85 -3.73 29.32
N PHE A 401 -8.22 -4.86 29.63
CA PHE A 401 -8.86 -6.18 29.63
C PHE A 401 -9.99 -6.25 30.66
N ASN A 402 -9.76 -5.71 31.85
CA ASN A 402 -10.79 -5.67 32.89
C ASN A 402 -11.99 -4.80 32.48
N ASP A 403 -11.75 -3.64 31.87
CA ASP A 403 -12.81 -2.67 31.60
C ASP A 403 -13.61 -2.94 30.31
N LEU A 404 -12.92 -3.42 29.26
CA LEU A 404 -13.48 -3.58 27.92
C LEU A 404 -13.67 -5.05 27.52
N GLY A 405 -12.96 -5.99 28.14
CA GLY A 405 -12.91 -7.41 27.72
C GLY A 405 -14.22 -8.19 27.88
N HIS A 406 -15.22 -7.62 28.55
CA HIS A 406 -16.59 -8.12 28.47
C HIS A 406 -17.12 -8.12 27.02
N HIS A 407 -16.83 -7.06 26.26
CA HIS A 407 -17.29 -6.87 24.87
C HIS A 407 -16.21 -7.19 23.84
N VAL A 408 -14.94 -6.97 24.17
CA VAL A 408 -13.82 -7.18 23.24
C VAL A 408 -13.31 -8.62 23.32
N LYS A 409 -13.33 -9.32 22.19
CA LYS A 409 -12.87 -10.72 22.05
C LYS A 409 -11.64 -10.88 21.17
N PHE A 410 -11.16 -9.78 20.59
CA PHE A 410 -10.01 -9.77 19.69
C PHE A 410 -9.13 -8.57 20.05
N TRP A 411 -7.92 -8.87 20.50
CA TRP A 411 -6.94 -7.88 20.97
C TRP A 411 -5.68 -7.90 20.13
N ILE A 412 -5.13 -6.70 19.90
CA ILE A 412 -3.80 -6.49 19.35
C ILE A 412 -2.97 -5.76 20.41
N THR A 413 -1.81 -6.28 20.79
CA THR A 413 -0.94 -5.58 21.76
C THR A 413 -0.28 -4.37 21.12
N MET A 414 0.50 -4.63 20.07
CA MET A 414 1.26 -3.64 19.32
C MET A 414 0.76 -3.67 17.88
N SER A 415 0.30 -2.53 17.38
CA SER A 415 -0.14 -2.36 16.00
C SER A 415 0.96 -1.70 15.19
N GLU A 416 1.57 -2.45 14.28
CA GLU A 416 2.56 -1.98 13.30
C GLU A 416 3.73 -1.21 13.93
N PRO A 417 4.49 -1.81 14.87
CA PRO A 417 5.73 -1.20 15.37
C PRO A 417 6.69 -0.94 14.20
N TYR A 418 7.19 0.29 14.06
CA TYR A 418 8.12 0.66 12.99
C TYR A 418 9.50 0.05 13.21
N THR A 419 9.71 -1.17 12.73
CA THR A 419 10.97 -1.92 12.87
C THR A 419 12.16 -1.12 12.31
N ARG A 420 12.02 -0.53 11.13
CA ARG A 420 13.12 0.25 10.51
C ARG A 420 13.60 1.48 11.29
N ASN A 421 12.81 2.01 12.24
CA ASN A 421 13.13 3.22 13.01
C ASN A 421 13.39 2.94 14.50
N MET A 422 13.34 1.68 14.92
CA MET A 422 13.45 1.28 16.33
C MET A 422 14.84 0.71 16.62
N THR A 423 15.39 1.01 17.80
CA THR A 423 16.65 0.42 18.26
C THR A 423 16.44 -1.02 18.74
N TYR A 424 17.52 -1.79 18.84
CA TYR A 424 17.46 -3.16 19.35
C TYR A 424 17.01 -3.24 20.81
N THR A 425 17.44 -2.31 21.65
CA THR A 425 17.03 -2.22 23.06
C THR A 425 15.53 -1.91 23.17
N ALA A 426 15.03 -0.94 22.39
CA ALA A 426 13.60 -0.64 22.34
C ALA A 426 12.78 -1.83 21.84
N GLY A 427 13.23 -2.52 20.77
CA GLY A 427 12.54 -3.71 20.26
C GLY A 427 12.53 -4.86 21.26
N HIS A 428 13.61 -5.07 22.01
CA HIS A 428 13.69 -6.08 23.06
C HIS A 428 12.67 -5.82 24.18
N ASN A 429 12.56 -4.56 24.64
CA ASN A 429 11.57 -4.18 25.66
C ASN A 429 10.13 -4.25 25.11
N LEU A 430 9.92 -3.92 23.84
CA LEU A 430 8.61 -4.03 23.19
C LEU A 430 8.13 -5.48 23.08
N LEU A 431 9.03 -6.43 22.80
CA LEU A 431 8.75 -7.86 22.84
C LEU A 431 8.37 -8.32 24.25
N LYS A 432 9.10 -7.88 25.28
CA LYS A 432 8.73 -8.16 26.68
C LYS A 432 7.36 -7.58 27.03
N ALA A 433 7.06 -6.35 26.60
CA ALA A 433 5.78 -5.71 26.84
C ALA A 433 4.60 -6.47 26.20
N HIS A 434 4.77 -6.91 24.95
CA HIS A 434 3.81 -7.77 24.26
C HIS A 434 3.60 -9.08 25.02
N ALA A 435 4.68 -9.79 25.35
CA ALA A 435 4.61 -11.08 26.02
C ALA A 435 3.97 -10.96 27.41
N LEU A 436 4.35 -9.96 28.21
CA LEU A 436 3.73 -9.71 29.52
C LEU A 436 2.22 -9.45 29.39
N ALA A 437 1.79 -8.63 28.44
CA ALA A 437 0.37 -8.38 28.21
C ALA A 437 -0.38 -9.65 27.75
N TRP A 438 0.25 -10.48 26.91
CA TRP A 438 -0.30 -11.77 26.49
C TRP A 438 -0.47 -12.71 27.68
N ARG A 439 0.54 -12.87 28.55
CA ARG A 439 0.50 -13.73 29.74
C ARG A 439 -0.56 -13.25 30.74
N VAL A 440 -0.64 -11.95 30.98
CA VAL A 440 -1.71 -11.36 31.81
C VAL A 440 -3.09 -11.71 31.26
N TYR A 441 -3.29 -11.59 29.94
CA TYR A 441 -4.57 -11.97 29.32
C TYR A 441 -4.85 -13.47 29.48
N ASP A 442 -3.87 -14.31 29.19
CA ASP A 442 -3.96 -15.76 29.21
C ASP A 442 -4.32 -16.30 30.61
N GLU A 443 -3.61 -15.82 31.63
CA GLU A 443 -3.74 -16.30 33.00
C GLU A 443 -4.95 -15.71 33.73
N GLU A 444 -5.21 -14.40 33.58
CA GLU A 444 -6.20 -13.70 34.40
C GLU A 444 -7.57 -13.56 33.71
N PHE A 445 -7.61 -13.45 32.37
CA PHE A 445 -8.82 -13.01 31.65
C PHE A 445 -9.39 -14.03 30.67
N ARG A 446 -8.55 -14.82 30.00
CA ARG A 446 -8.97 -15.79 28.98
C ARG A 446 -10.02 -16.79 29.48
N PRO A 447 -9.94 -17.36 30.70
CA PRO A 447 -10.93 -18.33 31.19
C PRO A 447 -12.37 -17.80 31.18
N PHE A 448 -12.55 -16.50 31.44
CA PHE A 448 -13.88 -15.88 31.55
C PHE A 448 -14.27 -15.11 30.28
N GLN A 449 -13.30 -14.50 29.60
CA GLN A 449 -13.57 -13.65 28.44
C GLN A 449 -13.60 -14.42 27.12
N LYS A 450 -12.87 -15.53 27.01
CA LYS A 450 -12.77 -16.41 25.82
C LYS A 450 -12.40 -15.66 24.53
N GLY A 451 -11.60 -14.60 24.63
CA GLY A 451 -11.07 -13.88 23.47
C GLY A 451 -9.68 -14.37 23.05
N LYS A 452 -9.13 -13.70 22.05
CA LYS A 452 -7.80 -13.96 21.49
C LYS A 452 -6.97 -12.67 21.49
N ILE A 453 -5.66 -12.81 21.58
CA ILE A 453 -4.69 -11.71 21.61
C ILE A 453 -3.41 -12.08 20.83
N SER A 454 -2.91 -11.12 20.06
CA SER A 454 -1.63 -11.25 19.35
C SER A 454 -0.99 -9.89 19.08
N ILE A 455 0.12 -9.89 18.35
CA ILE A 455 0.77 -8.71 17.77
C ILE A 455 0.35 -8.54 16.31
N ALA A 456 0.33 -7.30 15.81
CA ALA A 456 0.16 -6.99 14.39
C ALA A 456 1.46 -6.43 13.81
N LEU A 457 2.04 -7.12 12.84
CA LEU A 457 3.32 -6.78 12.22
C LEU A 457 3.11 -6.17 10.84
N GLN A 458 3.84 -5.09 10.52
CA GLN A 458 3.93 -4.63 9.13
C GLN A 458 4.79 -5.61 8.34
N ALA A 459 4.25 -6.09 7.22
CA ALA A 459 4.79 -7.17 6.41
C ALA A 459 4.69 -6.83 4.92
N ASP A 460 5.35 -5.74 4.51
CA ASP A 460 5.55 -5.45 3.10
C ASP A 460 6.45 -6.51 2.46
N TRP A 461 6.14 -6.88 1.22
CA TRP A 461 6.89 -7.95 0.55
C TRP A 461 8.17 -7.41 -0.08
N ILE A 462 9.24 -8.20 -0.03
CA ILE A 462 10.52 -7.88 -0.63
C ILE A 462 10.81 -8.89 -1.73
N GLU A 463 10.98 -8.40 -2.95
CA GLU A 463 11.25 -9.24 -4.12
C GLU A 463 12.65 -8.92 -4.68
N PRO A 464 13.45 -9.93 -5.07
CA PRO A 464 14.74 -9.71 -5.71
C PRO A 464 14.56 -8.92 -7.03
N ALA A 465 15.36 -7.88 -7.24
CA ALA A 465 15.32 -7.07 -8.44
C ALA A 465 15.64 -7.92 -9.68
N CYS A 466 16.64 -8.77 -9.59
CA CYS A 466 16.96 -9.79 -10.58
C CYS A 466 16.61 -11.19 -10.07
N PRO A 467 15.54 -11.85 -10.58
CA PRO A 467 15.07 -13.13 -10.06
C PRO A 467 16.05 -14.30 -10.31
N PHE A 468 17.09 -14.09 -11.12
CA PHE A 468 18.15 -15.06 -11.39
C PHE A 468 19.42 -14.80 -10.56
N SER A 469 19.53 -13.64 -9.90
CA SER A 469 20.67 -13.30 -9.05
C SER A 469 20.50 -13.97 -7.69
N GLN A 470 21.47 -14.81 -7.32
CA GLN A 470 21.45 -15.48 -6.02
C GLN A 470 21.67 -14.48 -4.88
N LYS A 471 22.49 -13.45 -5.11
CA LYS A 471 22.73 -12.40 -4.12
C LYS A 471 21.47 -11.59 -3.86
N ASP A 472 20.70 -11.26 -4.90
CA ASP A 472 19.43 -10.54 -4.73
C ASP A 472 18.42 -11.34 -3.90
N LYS A 473 18.41 -12.67 -4.05
CA LYS A 473 17.56 -13.55 -3.22
C LYS A 473 17.99 -13.55 -1.76
N GLU A 474 19.30 -13.63 -1.51
CA GLU A 474 19.87 -13.61 -0.15
C GLU A 474 19.63 -12.26 0.53
N VAL A 475 19.74 -11.14 -0.17
CA VAL A 475 19.40 -9.82 0.40
C VAL A 475 17.91 -9.64 0.60
N ALA A 476 17.06 -10.17 -0.29
CA ALA A 476 15.62 -10.17 -0.09
C ALA A 476 15.23 -10.92 1.19
N GLU A 477 15.80 -12.12 1.40
CA GLU A 477 15.61 -12.86 2.65
C GLU A 477 16.15 -12.07 3.85
N ARG A 478 17.35 -11.49 3.76
CA ARG A 478 17.91 -10.65 4.83
C ARG A 478 16.97 -9.49 5.17
N VAL A 479 16.46 -8.73 4.20
CA VAL A 479 15.56 -7.60 4.47
C VAL A 479 14.25 -8.09 5.10
N LEU A 480 13.66 -9.20 4.63
CA LEU A 480 12.47 -9.79 5.26
C LEU A 480 12.70 -10.19 6.73
N GLU A 481 13.87 -10.72 7.05
CA GLU A 481 14.25 -11.07 8.43
C GLU A 481 14.39 -9.83 9.32
N PHE A 482 14.89 -8.70 8.79
CA PHE A 482 14.96 -7.45 9.55
C PHE A 482 13.60 -6.72 9.67
N ASP A 483 12.76 -6.80 8.64
CA ASP A 483 11.45 -6.14 8.62
C ASP A 483 10.39 -6.90 9.42
N ILE A 484 10.33 -8.23 9.26
CA ILE A 484 9.28 -9.09 9.83
C ILE A 484 9.88 -10.03 10.88
N GLY A 485 10.94 -10.76 10.51
CA GLY A 485 11.56 -11.78 11.36
C GLY A 485 12.01 -11.25 12.71
N TRP A 486 12.48 -10.00 12.78
CA TRP A 486 13.01 -9.39 14.00
C TRP A 486 12.04 -9.46 15.18
N LEU A 487 10.75 -9.24 14.93
CA LEU A 487 9.71 -9.37 15.96
C LEU A 487 8.93 -10.69 15.84
N ALA A 488 8.85 -11.29 14.65
CA ALA A 488 8.10 -12.52 14.46
C ALA A 488 8.83 -13.77 14.99
N GLU A 489 10.13 -13.92 14.70
CA GLU A 489 10.91 -15.11 15.09
C GLU A 489 10.93 -15.36 16.62
N PRO A 490 11.09 -14.34 17.48
CA PRO A 490 11.02 -14.54 18.93
C PRO A 490 9.63 -14.98 19.43
N ILE A 491 8.55 -14.62 18.72
CA ILE A 491 7.18 -14.88 19.16
C ILE A 491 6.67 -16.21 18.59
N PHE A 492 6.77 -16.37 17.26
CA PHE A 492 6.17 -17.46 16.49
C PHE A 492 7.12 -18.62 16.21
N GLY A 493 8.43 -18.40 16.25
CA GLY A 493 9.45 -19.37 15.85
C GLY A 493 10.29 -19.88 17.03
N SER A 494 11.60 -19.73 16.90
CA SER A 494 12.62 -20.29 17.80
C SER A 494 12.67 -19.70 19.21
N GLY A 495 12.01 -18.56 19.45
CA GLY A 495 12.10 -17.84 20.72
C GLY A 495 13.36 -16.97 20.87
N ASP A 496 14.17 -16.84 19.82
CA ASP A 496 15.33 -15.94 19.73
C ASP A 496 15.19 -15.03 18.50
N TYR A 497 16.09 -14.07 18.32
CA TYR A 497 16.16 -13.26 17.10
C TYR A 497 16.58 -14.11 15.88
N PRO A 498 16.22 -13.67 14.66
CA PRO A 498 16.57 -14.40 13.45
C PRO A 498 18.07 -14.70 13.33
N PRO A 499 18.46 -15.94 12.98
CA PRO A 499 19.88 -16.30 12.78
C PRO A 499 20.56 -15.41 11.75
N VAL A 500 19.90 -15.17 10.60
CA VAL A 500 20.41 -14.30 9.51
C VAL A 500 20.71 -12.89 10.01
N MET A 501 19.82 -12.34 10.85
CA MET A 501 20.00 -11.02 11.45
C MET A 501 21.23 -10.99 12.36
N ARG A 502 21.35 -11.97 13.26
CA ARG A 502 22.46 -12.05 14.22
C ARG A 502 23.80 -12.28 13.52
N GLU A 503 23.85 -13.18 12.55
CA GLU A 503 25.04 -13.49 11.76
C GLU A 503 25.52 -12.27 10.97
N TRP A 504 24.60 -11.56 10.29
CA TRP A 504 24.92 -10.34 9.55
C TRP A 504 25.55 -9.26 10.43
N LEU A 505 24.98 -9.02 11.61
CA LEU A 505 25.48 -8.02 12.54
C LEU A 505 26.85 -8.42 13.14
N ASN A 506 27.03 -9.69 13.48
CA ASN A 506 28.30 -10.21 13.98
C ASN A 506 29.43 -10.11 12.94
N GLN A 507 29.15 -10.44 11.67
CA GLN A 507 30.11 -10.28 10.57
C GLN A 507 30.58 -8.83 10.38
N ARG A 508 29.76 -7.86 10.81
CA ARG A 508 30.04 -6.43 10.75
C ARG A 508 30.61 -5.85 12.05
N ASN A 509 31.01 -6.70 13.00
CA ASN A 509 31.47 -6.31 14.32
C ASN A 509 30.46 -5.42 15.08
N ASN A 510 29.17 -5.57 14.78
CA ASN A 510 28.09 -4.85 15.46
C ASN A 510 27.36 -5.79 16.42
N PHE A 511 27.77 -5.75 17.69
CA PHE A 511 27.22 -6.62 18.75
C PHE A 511 26.09 -5.94 19.54
N LEU A 512 25.41 -4.94 18.97
CA LEU A 512 24.36 -4.18 19.65
C LEU A 512 23.04 -4.97 19.81
N LEU A 513 22.86 -6.08 19.09
CA LEU A 513 21.67 -6.92 19.23
C LEU A 513 21.76 -7.75 20.52
N PRO A 514 20.86 -7.56 21.50
CA PRO A 514 20.92 -8.28 22.76
C PRO A 514 20.67 -9.80 22.56
N TYR A 515 21.09 -10.58 23.55
CA TYR A 515 20.72 -11.98 23.65
C TYR A 515 19.50 -12.11 24.57
N PHE A 516 18.59 -13.01 24.24
CA PHE A 516 17.52 -13.37 25.17
C PHE A 516 18.09 -14.25 26.28
N THR A 517 17.75 -13.91 27.52
CA THR A 517 17.96 -14.82 28.65
C THR A 517 16.97 -15.98 28.57
N GLU A 518 17.24 -17.09 29.25
CA GLU A 518 16.29 -18.23 29.27
C GLU A 518 14.91 -17.84 29.81
N ASP A 519 14.84 -16.90 30.76
CA ASP A 519 13.58 -16.37 31.27
C ASP A 519 12.85 -15.53 30.22
N ASP A 520 13.57 -14.69 29.46
CA ASP A 520 12.99 -13.91 28.38
C ASP A 520 12.47 -14.81 27.26
N ARG A 521 13.21 -15.86 26.89
CA ARG A 521 12.79 -16.84 25.88
C ARG A 521 11.49 -17.51 26.29
N LYS A 522 11.40 -18.00 27.53
CA LYS A 522 10.18 -18.62 28.07
C LYS A 522 9.01 -17.64 28.14
N LEU A 523 9.29 -16.37 28.44
CA LEU A 523 8.26 -15.35 28.49
C LEU A 523 7.67 -15.08 27.11
N ILE A 524 8.52 -14.89 26.09
CA ILE A 524 8.15 -14.38 24.77
C ILE A 524 7.70 -15.49 23.82
N GLN A 525 8.37 -16.64 23.80
CA GLN A 525 8.05 -17.70 22.86
C GLN A 525 6.63 -18.21 23.07
N GLY A 526 5.86 -18.31 21.98
CA GLY A 526 4.49 -18.78 22.01
C GLY A 526 3.47 -17.78 22.57
N SER A 527 3.82 -16.50 22.74
CA SER A 527 2.91 -15.45 23.21
C SER A 527 1.96 -14.93 22.11
N PHE A 528 1.30 -15.83 21.38
CA PHE A 528 0.37 -15.47 20.30
C PHE A 528 -0.80 -16.45 20.19
N ASP A 529 -1.95 -15.97 19.72
CA ASP A 529 -3.11 -16.82 19.39
C ASP A 529 -3.38 -16.95 17.88
N PHE A 530 -2.83 -16.03 17.10
CA PHE A 530 -2.97 -15.92 15.65
C PHE A 530 -1.85 -15.02 15.12
N LEU A 531 -1.65 -14.98 13.80
CA LEU A 531 -0.70 -14.07 13.16
C LEU A 531 -1.48 -12.93 12.49
N ALA A 532 -1.27 -11.69 12.93
CA ALA A 532 -1.83 -10.52 12.26
C ALA A 532 -0.75 -9.79 11.47
N LEU A 533 -1.01 -9.56 10.18
CA LEU A 533 -0.12 -8.84 9.28
C LEU A 533 -0.80 -7.61 8.67
N SER A 534 -0.02 -6.55 8.50
CA SER A 534 -0.38 -5.37 7.75
C SER A 534 0.49 -5.30 6.51
N HIS A 535 -0.11 -5.33 5.32
CA HIS A 535 0.62 -5.35 4.07
C HIS A 535 0.11 -4.24 3.18
N TYR A 536 0.99 -3.50 2.51
CA TYR A 536 0.60 -2.38 1.66
C TYR A 536 1.19 -2.48 0.26
N THR A 537 2.47 -2.85 0.15
CA THR A 537 3.24 -2.80 -1.10
C THR A 537 4.29 -3.91 -1.20
N THR A 538 4.94 -3.99 -2.36
CA THR A 538 6.19 -4.73 -2.58
C THR A 538 7.31 -3.77 -2.95
N ILE A 539 8.52 -4.06 -2.49
CA ILE A 539 9.76 -3.33 -2.81
C ILE A 539 10.72 -4.29 -3.52
N LEU A 540 11.50 -3.79 -4.48
CA LEU A 540 12.58 -4.55 -5.11
C LEU A 540 13.90 -4.30 -4.39
N VAL A 541 14.74 -5.31 -4.32
CA VAL A 541 16.08 -5.20 -3.72
C VAL A 541 17.17 -5.79 -4.62
N ASP A 542 18.28 -5.08 -4.69
CA ASP A 542 19.46 -5.47 -5.46
C ASP A 542 20.70 -5.41 -4.57
N TRP A 543 21.63 -6.34 -4.75
CA TRP A 543 22.88 -6.38 -3.97
C TRP A 543 23.88 -5.29 -4.38
N ASP A 544 23.98 -4.97 -5.68
CA ASP A 544 25.00 -4.06 -6.19
C ASP A 544 24.67 -2.59 -5.87
N LYS A 545 25.71 -1.84 -5.46
CA LYS A 545 25.60 -0.41 -5.15
C LYS A 545 25.52 0.41 -6.45
N GLU A 546 24.32 0.58 -6.99
CA GLU A 546 24.06 1.35 -8.21
C GLU A 546 23.96 2.86 -7.96
N ASP A 547 23.27 3.29 -6.90
CA ASP A 547 23.16 4.71 -6.49
C ASP A 547 23.63 4.85 -5.03
N PRO A 548 24.87 5.32 -4.79
CA PRO A 548 25.40 5.46 -3.43
C PRO A 548 24.55 6.32 -2.49
N VAL A 549 23.74 7.25 -3.02
CA VAL A 549 22.88 8.13 -2.20
C VAL A 549 21.63 7.39 -1.70
N LYS A 550 21.17 6.39 -2.45
CA LYS A 550 19.97 5.59 -2.15
C LYS A 550 20.30 4.19 -1.65
N TYR A 551 21.58 3.89 -1.45
CA TYR A 551 22.02 2.59 -0.97
C TYR A 551 21.92 2.52 0.55
N ASN A 552 21.31 1.46 1.05
CA ASN A 552 21.28 1.21 2.48
C ASN A 552 22.58 0.49 2.89
N ASP A 553 23.56 1.27 3.36
CA ASP A 553 24.86 0.74 3.80
C ASP A 553 24.74 -0.21 5.00
N TYR A 554 23.69 -0.07 5.82
CA TYR A 554 23.49 -0.90 7.02
C TYR A 554 23.07 -2.34 6.69
N LEU A 555 22.25 -2.51 5.64
CA LEU A 555 21.81 -3.82 5.17
C LEU A 555 22.52 -4.27 3.89
N GLU A 556 23.42 -3.44 3.33
CA GLU A 556 24.03 -3.65 2.00
C GLU A 556 22.98 -4.02 0.96
N VAL A 557 22.08 -3.07 0.69
CA VAL A 557 20.99 -3.28 -0.25
C VAL A 557 20.64 -1.99 -0.98
N GLN A 558 20.46 -2.11 -2.29
CA GLN A 558 19.87 -1.08 -3.12
C GLN A 558 18.36 -1.30 -3.19
N GLU A 559 17.59 -0.43 -2.53
CA GLU A 559 16.14 -0.46 -2.65
C GLU A 559 15.71 0.15 -3.99
N MET A 560 14.79 -0.54 -4.67
CA MET A 560 14.30 -0.22 -6.00
C MET A 560 12.78 -0.44 -6.08
N THR A 561 12.17 0.03 -7.16
CA THR A 561 10.78 -0.28 -7.51
C THR A 561 10.68 -0.53 -9.00
N ASP A 562 9.79 -1.43 -9.41
CA ASP A 562 9.51 -1.63 -10.83
C ASP A 562 8.67 -0.45 -11.32
N ILE A 563 9.30 0.40 -12.12
CA ILE A 563 8.69 1.60 -12.72
C ILE A 563 7.59 1.31 -13.75
N THR A 564 7.27 0.03 -13.99
CA THR A 564 6.11 -0.43 -14.77
C THR A 564 4.88 -0.74 -13.93
N TRP A 565 5.03 -0.87 -12.61
CA TRP A 565 3.89 -1.00 -11.70
C TRP A 565 3.03 0.27 -11.69
N LEU A 566 1.77 0.08 -11.32
CA LEU A 566 0.88 1.20 -11.07
C LEU A 566 1.22 1.77 -9.70
N ASN A 567 1.38 3.10 -9.59
CA ASN A 567 1.71 3.76 -8.34
C ASN A 567 0.60 4.71 -7.89
N SER A 568 0.47 4.87 -6.58
CA SER A 568 -0.38 5.89 -5.98
C SER A 568 0.24 7.30 -6.09
N PRO A 569 -0.52 8.37 -5.79
CA PRO A 569 0.03 9.73 -5.70
C PRO A 569 1.21 9.85 -4.70
N SER A 570 1.19 9.07 -3.62
CA SER A 570 2.31 8.97 -2.66
C SER A 570 3.44 8.04 -3.15
N GLN A 571 3.43 7.60 -4.41
CA GLN A 571 4.41 6.72 -5.04
C GLN A 571 4.46 5.29 -4.48
N VAL A 572 3.41 4.82 -3.84
CA VAL A 572 3.31 3.42 -3.35
C VAL A 572 2.94 2.49 -4.50
N ALA A 573 3.65 1.37 -4.66
CA ALA A 573 3.42 0.44 -5.76
C ALA A 573 2.23 -0.50 -5.49
N VAL A 574 1.40 -0.73 -6.50
CA VAL A 574 0.27 -1.67 -6.45
C VAL A 574 0.73 -3.02 -7.00
N VAL A 575 1.02 -3.96 -6.09
CA VAL A 575 1.59 -5.28 -6.40
C VAL A 575 0.77 -6.38 -5.71
N PRO A 576 -0.41 -6.75 -6.25
CA PRO A 576 -1.35 -7.63 -5.56
C PRO A 576 -0.78 -8.99 -5.17
N TRP A 577 0.02 -9.59 -6.05
CA TRP A 577 0.62 -10.91 -5.83
C TRP A 577 1.67 -10.90 -4.70
N GLY A 578 2.18 -9.73 -4.31
CA GLY A 578 3.08 -9.57 -3.17
C GLY A 578 2.42 -9.99 -1.85
N LEU A 579 1.13 -9.76 -1.69
CA LEU A 579 0.36 -10.21 -0.53
C LEU A 579 0.35 -11.75 -0.45
N ARG A 580 0.10 -12.42 -1.57
CA ARG A 580 0.12 -13.89 -1.64
C ARG A 580 1.50 -14.47 -1.33
N LYS A 581 2.55 -13.80 -1.82
CA LYS A 581 3.96 -14.18 -1.55
C LYS A 581 4.31 -14.06 -0.08
N VAL A 582 3.97 -12.94 0.58
CA VAL A 582 4.27 -12.76 2.01
C VAL A 582 3.48 -13.74 2.88
N LEU A 583 2.21 -14.02 2.56
CA LEU A 583 1.42 -15.05 3.24
C LEU A 583 2.07 -16.44 3.12
N SER A 584 2.52 -16.80 1.93
CA SER A 584 3.23 -18.07 1.69
C SER A 584 4.55 -18.14 2.45
N TRP A 585 5.32 -17.05 2.48
CA TRP A 585 6.57 -16.95 3.24
C TRP A 585 6.34 -17.11 4.74
N LEU A 586 5.30 -16.48 5.30
CA LEU A 586 4.92 -16.62 6.70
C LEU A 586 4.51 -18.05 7.06
N LYS A 587 3.73 -18.72 6.20
CA LYS A 587 3.36 -20.14 6.41
C LYS A 587 4.60 -21.04 6.34
N PHE A 588 5.51 -20.76 5.42
CA PHE A 588 6.76 -21.51 5.31
C PHE A 588 7.65 -21.35 6.56
N LYS A 589 7.77 -20.12 7.09
CA LYS A 589 8.60 -19.83 8.28
C LYS A 589 7.99 -20.29 9.59
N TYR A 590 6.71 -20.03 9.80
CA TYR A 590 6.05 -20.20 11.11
C TYR A 590 5.02 -21.32 11.16
N GLY A 591 4.87 -22.07 10.07
CA GLY A 591 3.91 -23.16 9.96
C GLY A 591 2.49 -22.69 9.68
N ASP A 592 1.54 -23.62 9.83
CA ASP A 592 0.13 -23.36 9.56
C ASP A 592 -0.56 -22.69 10.75
N LEU A 593 -0.61 -21.36 10.72
CA LEU A 593 -1.22 -20.54 11.76
C LEU A 593 -2.48 -19.84 11.23
N PRO A 594 -3.48 -19.54 12.09
CA PRO A 594 -4.57 -18.64 11.73
C PRO A 594 -4.01 -17.25 11.39
N MET A 595 -4.21 -16.77 10.16
CA MET A 595 -3.66 -15.49 9.68
C MET A 595 -4.77 -14.46 9.44
N TYR A 596 -4.52 -13.22 9.87
CA TYR A 596 -5.40 -12.08 9.62
C TYR A 596 -4.64 -10.99 8.87
N ILE A 597 -5.21 -10.49 7.79
CA ILE A 597 -4.74 -9.27 7.14
C ILE A 597 -5.41 -8.11 7.88
N ILE A 598 -4.71 -7.55 8.87
CA ILE A 598 -5.28 -6.59 9.83
C ILE A 598 -5.25 -5.14 9.32
N SER A 599 -4.52 -4.88 8.24
CA SER A 599 -4.54 -3.63 7.49
C SER A 599 -4.02 -3.83 6.05
N ASN A 600 -4.81 -3.43 5.05
CA ASN A 600 -4.41 -3.39 3.64
C ASN A 600 -5.17 -2.29 2.90
N GLY A 601 -4.46 -1.39 2.22
CA GLY A 601 -5.08 -0.23 1.58
C GLY A 601 -4.10 0.68 0.84
N ILE A 602 -4.64 1.65 0.12
CA ILE A 602 -3.86 2.55 -0.75
C ILE A 602 -4.43 3.97 -0.70
N ASP A 603 -3.54 4.96 -0.82
CA ASP A 603 -3.94 6.34 -1.04
C ASP A 603 -4.39 6.55 -2.49
N ASP A 604 -5.34 7.46 -2.69
CA ASP A 604 -5.85 7.80 -4.02
C ASP A 604 -5.98 9.32 -4.13
N ASP A 605 -6.09 9.82 -5.36
CA ASP A 605 -6.23 11.25 -5.62
C ASP A 605 -7.60 11.74 -5.18
N LEU A 606 -7.61 12.71 -4.25
CA LEU A 606 -8.83 13.33 -3.74
C LEU A 606 -9.63 14.05 -4.83
N HIS A 607 -8.95 14.46 -5.91
CA HIS A 607 -9.56 15.15 -7.05
C HIS A 607 -10.03 14.19 -8.16
N ALA A 608 -9.60 12.93 -8.13
CA ALA A 608 -10.12 11.92 -9.05
C ALA A 608 -11.52 11.51 -8.57
N ALA A 609 -12.54 11.88 -9.36
CA ALA A 609 -13.95 11.75 -8.97
C ALA A 609 -14.45 10.31 -8.70
N GLN A 610 -13.61 9.26 -8.81
CA GLN A 610 -14.06 7.88 -8.91
C GLN A 610 -13.25 6.81 -8.15
N ASP A 611 -12.24 7.15 -7.33
CA ASP A 611 -11.54 6.14 -6.50
C ASP A 611 -11.01 4.92 -7.30
N LYS A 612 -10.62 5.15 -8.57
CA LYS A 612 -10.35 4.06 -9.52
C LYS A 612 -9.18 3.20 -9.07
N LEU A 613 -8.13 3.82 -8.54
CA LEU A 613 -6.94 3.10 -8.07
C LEU A 613 -7.30 2.24 -6.87
N ARG A 614 -8.04 2.79 -5.89
CA ARG A 614 -8.45 2.04 -4.70
C ARG A 614 -9.36 0.86 -5.03
N VAL A 615 -10.32 1.03 -5.93
CA VAL A 615 -11.20 -0.08 -6.37
C VAL A 615 -10.36 -1.18 -7.01
N TYR A 616 -9.46 -0.83 -7.92
CA TYR A 616 -8.55 -1.80 -8.55
C TYR A 616 -7.64 -2.48 -7.53
N TYR A 617 -7.07 -1.73 -6.59
CA TYR A 617 -6.22 -2.25 -5.51
C TYR A 617 -6.98 -3.30 -4.70
N MET A 618 -8.14 -2.94 -4.12
CA MET A 618 -8.90 -3.84 -3.26
C MET A 618 -9.37 -5.09 -4.01
N GLN A 619 -9.84 -4.93 -5.25
CA GLN A 619 -10.27 -6.06 -6.07
C GLN A 619 -9.15 -7.09 -6.23
N ASN A 620 -7.94 -6.65 -6.59
CA ASN A 620 -6.85 -7.57 -6.87
C ASN A 620 -6.19 -8.11 -5.60
N TYR A 621 -5.99 -7.30 -4.57
CA TYR A 621 -5.38 -7.75 -3.31
C TYR A 621 -6.29 -8.78 -2.58
N VAL A 622 -7.60 -8.53 -2.52
CA VAL A 622 -8.54 -9.50 -1.95
C VAL A 622 -8.58 -10.78 -2.79
N ASN A 623 -8.46 -10.69 -4.12
CA ASN A 623 -8.42 -11.88 -4.98
C ASN A 623 -7.13 -12.70 -4.80
N GLU A 624 -5.99 -12.05 -4.62
CA GLU A 624 -4.71 -12.73 -4.31
C GLU A 624 -4.73 -13.37 -2.91
N ALA A 625 -5.40 -12.73 -1.93
CA ALA A 625 -5.67 -13.36 -0.64
C ALA A 625 -6.57 -14.60 -0.77
N LEU A 626 -7.57 -14.56 -1.65
CA LEU A 626 -8.42 -15.71 -1.96
C LEU A 626 -7.61 -16.84 -2.63
N LYS A 627 -6.68 -16.52 -3.53
CA LYS A 627 -5.74 -17.50 -4.10
C LYS A 627 -4.88 -18.13 -3.03
N ALA A 628 -4.37 -17.33 -2.08
CA ALA A 628 -3.61 -17.85 -0.95
C ALA A 628 -4.42 -18.87 -0.13
N TYR A 629 -5.70 -18.58 0.13
CA TYR A 629 -6.62 -19.51 0.80
C TYR A 629 -6.88 -20.79 -0.02
N ILE A 630 -7.30 -20.67 -1.28
CA ILE A 630 -7.75 -21.81 -2.09
C ILE A 630 -6.59 -22.63 -2.68
N LEU A 631 -5.58 -21.96 -3.23
CA LEU A 631 -4.50 -22.59 -3.99
C LEU A 631 -3.30 -22.97 -3.12
N ASP A 632 -2.98 -22.15 -2.10
CA ASP A 632 -1.80 -22.35 -1.27
C ASP A 632 -2.13 -22.95 0.12
N GLY A 633 -3.42 -23.12 0.44
CA GLY A 633 -3.88 -23.69 1.69
C GLY A 633 -3.51 -22.83 2.92
N ILE A 634 -3.51 -21.51 2.77
CA ILE A 634 -3.30 -20.57 3.88
C ILE A 634 -4.57 -20.51 4.73
N ASN A 635 -4.43 -20.69 6.05
CA ASN A 635 -5.54 -20.54 7.00
C ASN A 635 -5.87 -19.05 7.25
N LEU A 636 -6.44 -18.41 6.22
CA LEU A 636 -6.79 -17.00 6.25
C LEU A 636 -8.15 -16.78 6.93
N CYS A 637 -8.16 -16.01 8.01
CA CYS A 637 -9.33 -15.81 8.86
C CYS A 637 -10.01 -14.45 8.69
N GLY A 638 -9.35 -13.46 8.09
CA GLY A 638 -9.96 -12.14 7.90
C GLY A 638 -9.15 -11.16 7.08
N TYR A 639 -9.84 -10.13 6.60
CA TYR A 639 -9.29 -9.04 5.81
C TYR A 639 -9.86 -7.70 6.28
N PHE A 640 -8.97 -6.76 6.57
CA PHE A 640 -9.32 -5.44 7.10
C PHE A 640 -8.82 -4.35 6.14
N ALA A 641 -9.75 -3.63 5.53
CA ALA A 641 -9.41 -2.55 4.61
C ALA A 641 -8.93 -1.30 5.36
N TYR A 642 -7.89 -0.65 4.81
CA TYR A 642 -7.34 0.60 5.31
C TYR A 642 -7.68 1.76 4.34
N SER A 643 -8.40 2.80 4.73
CA SER A 643 -8.95 3.12 6.06
C SER A 643 -10.45 3.46 6.01
N PHE A 644 -11.09 3.58 7.17
CA PHE A 644 -12.49 3.93 7.28
C PHE A 644 -12.83 5.31 6.69
N SER A 645 -12.06 6.36 7.02
CA SER A 645 -12.38 7.73 6.60
C SER A 645 -11.18 8.64 6.36
N ASP A 646 -11.34 9.60 5.45
CA ASP A 646 -10.31 10.62 5.18
C ASP A 646 -10.12 11.62 6.34
N ARG A 647 -11.06 11.65 7.30
CA ARG A 647 -10.97 12.54 8.47
C ARG A 647 -9.82 12.12 9.38
N THR A 648 -9.66 10.82 9.61
CA THR A 648 -8.66 10.24 10.51
C THR A 648 -7.40 9.81 9.75
N ALA A 649 -7.54 9.38 8.50
CA ALA A 649 -6.44 9.01 7.62
C ALA A 649 -6.63 9.61 6.22
N PRO A 650 -6.17 10.86 5.99
CA PRO A 650 -6.38 11.58 4.74
C PRO A 650 -5.89 10.80 3.52
N LYS A 651 -6.70 10.79 2.45
CA LYS A 651 -6.48 10.09 1.18
C LYS A 651 -6.62 8.56 1.22
N PHE A 652 -6.77 7.92 2.38
CA PHE A 652 -6.93 6.46 2.49
C PHE A 652 -8.36 6.01 2.72
N GLY A 653 -9.26 6.93 3.10
CA GLY A 653 -10.60 6.59 3.58
C GLY A 653 -11.51 6.02 2.49
N LEU A 654 -12.35 5.04 2.85
CA LEU A 654 -13.51 4.62 2.04
C LEU A 654 -14.67 5.63 2.10
N TYR A 655 -14.71 6.44 3.17
CA TYR A 655 -15.56 7.62 3.26
C TYR A 655 -14.76 8.90 3.05
N ARG A 656 -15.27 9.77 2.18
CA ARG A 656 -14.80 11.15 2.05
C ARG A 656 -15.35 11.97 3.21
N TYR A 657 -14.51 12.80 3.81
CA TYR A 657 -14.95 13.79 4.79
C TYR A 657 -14.84 15.20 4.19
N ALA A 658 -15.98 15.81 3.87
CA ALA A 658 -16.04 17.16 3.30
C ALA A 658 -17.18 17.95 3.97
N ALA A 659 -16.93 19.22 4.32
CA ALA A 659 -17.92 20.10 4.94
C ALA A 659 -18.68 19.49 6.14
N ASN A 660 -17.98 18.75 7.01
CA ASN A 660 -18.52 18.04 8.18
C ASN A 660 -19.53 16.91 7.85
N GLN A 661 -19.48 16.38 6.63
CA GLN A 661 -20.29 15.24 6.20
C GLN A 661 -19.41 14.09 5.72
N PHE A 662 -19.86 12.87 5.97
CA PHE A 662 -19.25 11.65 5.45
C PHE A 662 -20.01 11.23 4.19
N GLU A 663 -19.30 11.09 3.08
CA GLU A 663 -19.85 10.61 1.81
C GLU A 663 -19.20 9.28 1.43
N PRO A 664 -19.99 8.24 1.11
CA PRO A 664 -19.43 6.96 0.68
C PRO A 664 -18.80 7.07 -0.72
N LYS A 665 -17.55 6.63 -0.83
CA LYS A 665 -16.85 6.57 -2.12
C LYS A 665 -17.23 5.30 -2.91
N PRO A 666 -16.95 5.22 -4.22
CA PRO A 666 -17.14 3.99 -5.01
C PRO A 666 -16.46 2.76 -4.41
N SER A 667 -15.29 2.93 -3.79
CA SER A 667 -14.54 1.89 -3.09
C SER A 667 -15.33 1.26 -1.92
N MET A 668 -16.09 2.06 -1.15
CA MET A 668 -17.00 1.56 -0.10
C MET A 668 -18.02 0.60 -0.68
N LYS A 669 -18.74 1.02 -1.73
CA LYS A 669 -19.78 0.20 -2.37
C LYS A 669 -19.21 -1.08 -2.95
N TYR A 670 -18.02 -0.99 -3.54
CA TYR A 670 -17.31 -2.15 -4.09
C TYR A 670 -16.88 -3.13 -2.99
N TYR A 671 -16.37 -2.60 -1.86
CA TYR A 671 -16.00 -3.42 -0.71
C TYR A 671 -17.21 -4.14 -0.13
N ARG A 672 -18.30 -3.42 0.13
CA ARG A 672 -19.58 -4.01 0.56
C ARG A 672 -20.02 -5.15 -0.36
N LYS A 673 -19.95 -4.96 -1.68
CA LYS A 673 -20.31 -6.02 -2.65
C LYS A 673 -19.45 -7.28 -2.48
N MET A 674 -18.16 -7.14 -2.17
CA MET A 674 -17.29 -8.31 -1.91
C MET A 674 -17.65 -8.99 -0.58
N ILE A 675 -18.03 -8.22 0.45
CA ILE A 675 -18.52 -8.75 1.72
C ILE A 675 -19.84 -9.51 1.52
N ASP A 676 -20.80 -8.89 0.85
CA ASP A 676 -22.12 -9.48 0.56
C ASP A 676 -22.01 -10.78 -0.23
N ASN A 677 -21.03 -10.87 -1.12
CA ASN A 677 -20.74 -12.07 -1.92
C ASN A 677 -19.79 -13.06 -1.23
N ASN A 678 -19.26 -12.72 -0.07
CA ASN A 678 -18.18 -13.42 0.61
C ASN A 678 -17.00 -13.79 -0.32
N GLY A 679 -16.56 -12.86 -1.17
CA GLY A 679 -15.50 -13.05 -2.17
C GLY A 679 -15.94 -12.77 -3.61
N PHE A 680 -15.52 -13.63 -4.55
CA PHE A 680 -15.71 -13.48 -5.99
C PHE A 680 -16.42 -14.72 -6.59
N PRO A 681 -17.70 -14.96 -6.26
CA PRO A 681 -18.42 -16.13 -6.77
C PRO A 681 -18.58 -16.07 -8.30
N GLY A 682 -18.48 -17.23 -8.96
CA GLY A 682 -18.68 -17.36 -10.40
C GLY A 682 -20.17 -17.39 -10.82
N SER A 683 -20.45 -17.21 -12.11
CA SER A 683 -21.80 -17.13 -12.69
C SER A 683 -22.62 -18.42 -12.65
N GLY A 684 -22.04 -19.55 -12.23
CA GLY A 684 -22.71 -20.85 -12.05
C GLY A 684 -22.75 -21.37 -10.62
N THR A 685 -22.07 -20.70 -9.68
CA THR A 685 -22.17 -20.99 -8.25
C THR A 685 -23.34 -20.20 -7.69
N LEU A 686 -24.56 -20.76 -7.82
CA LEU A 686 -25.66 -20.37 -6.92
C LEU A 686 -25.11 -20.50 -5.50
N GLY A 687 -25.17 -19.39 -4.74
CA GLY A 687 -24.53 -19.27 -3.46
C GLY A 687 -24.71 -20.53 -2.63
N ARG A 688 -23.60 -21.20 -2.30
CA ARG A 688 -23.56 -21.87 -1.00
C ARG A 688 -23.71 -20.73 0.01
N LEU A 689 -24.97 -20.36 0.28
CA LEU A 689 -25.33 -19.65 1.48
C LEU A 689 -24.65 -20.43 2.58
N CYS A 690 -23.70 -19.77 3.23
CA CYS A 690 -23.11 -20.28 4.44
C CYS A 690 -24.26 -20.82 5.29
N PRO A 691 -24.27 -22.14 5.57
CA PRO A 691 -25.38 -22.72 6.31
C PRO A 691 -25.50 -21.92 7.61
N GLU A 692 -26.72 -21.48 7.94
CA GLU A 692 -27.00 -20.89 9.24
C GLU A 692 -26.44 -21.84 10.31
N GLU A 693 -25.40 -21.36 11.01
CA GLU A 693 -24.78 -21.92 12.21
C GLU A 693 -24.39 -23.41 12.20
N PHE A 694 -23.08 -23.67 12.18
CA PHE A 694 -22.52 -24.75 13.00
C PHE A 694 -22.70 -24.37 14.48
N THR A 695 -23.91 -24.54 15.00
CA THR A 695 -24.20 -24.39 16.43
C THR A 695 -23.61 -25.59 17.16
N LEU A 696 -22.58 -25.35 17.98
CA LEU A 696 -22.32 -26.21 19.12
C LEU A 696 -23.55 -26.13 20.04
N CYS A 697 -24.29 -27.25 20.12
CA CYS A 697 -25.40 -27.53 21.03
C CYS A 697 -26.78 -26.97 20.62
N THR A 698 -27.60 -27.84 20.04
CA THR A 698 -29.03 -27.67 19.72
C THR A 698 -29.91 -27.36 20.93
N GLU A 699 -29.44 -27.59 22.16
CA GLU A 699 -30.21 -27.32 23.38
C GLU A 699 -30.05 -25.89 23.92
N CYS A 700 -29.01 -25.14 23.49
CA CYS A 700 -28.75 -23.78 23.99
C CYS A 700 -29.57 -22.68 23.28
N SER A 701 -29.90 -22.84 22.00
CA SER A 701 -30.65 -21.83 21.22
C SER A 701 -32.11 -21.69 21.65
N PHE A 702 -32.75 -22.80 22.07
CA PHE A 702 -34.13 -22.81 22.56
C PHE A 702 -34.33 -21.91 23.80
N PHE A 703 -33.32 -21.82 24.68
CA PHE A 703 -33.39 -21.03 25.91
C PHE A 703 -33.02 -19.55 25.73
N HIS A 704 -32.19 -19.21 24.73
CA HIS A 704 -31.69 -17.84 24.59
C HIS A 704 -32.67 -16.89 23.87
N THR A 705 -33.39 -17.39 22.86
CA THR A 705 -34.35 -16.58 22.08
C THR A 705 -35.69 -16.38 22.77
N ARG A 706 -36.05 -17.21 23.76
CA ARG A 706 -37.36 -17.18 24.43
C ARG A 706 -37.28 -16.91 25.94
N LYS A 707 -36.16 -16.39 26.44
CA LYS A 707 -35.96 -16.10 27.87
C LYS A 707 -37.06 -15.22 28.46
N SER A 708 -37.51 -14.21 27.73
CA SER A 708 -38.63 -13.33 28.10
C SER A 708 -39.99 -14.05 28.08
N LEU A 709 -40.21 -14.96 27.13
CA LEU A 709 -41.43 -15.77 27.05
C LEU A 709 -41.51 -16.80 28.19
N LEU A 710 -40.39 -17.45 28.54
CA LEU A 710 -40.30 -18.41 29.64
C LEU A 710 -40.50 -17.73 31.00
N VAL A 711 -39.93 -16.53 31.19
CA VAL A 711 -40.19 -15.72 32.39
C VAL A 711 -41.67 -15.30 32.46
N PHE A 712 -42.27 -14.91 31.33
CA PHE A 712 -43.70 -14.56 31.29
C PHE A 712 -44.62 -15.74 31.61
N ILE A 713 -44.33 -16.93 31.07
CA ILE A 713 -45.08 -18.16 31.37
C ILE A 713 -44.91 -18.54 32.84
N ALA A 714 -43.70 -18.42 33.40
CA ALA A 714 -43.47 -18.68 34.83
C ALA A 714 -44.27 -17.72 35.73
N PHE A 715 -44.38 -16.44 35.37
CA PHE A 715 -45.23 -15.48 36.08
C PHE A 715 -46.72 -15.82 35.99
N LEU A 716 -47.21 -16.27 34.83
CA LEU A 716 -48.60 -16.71 34.67
C LEU A 716 -48.91 -17.96 35.50
N ILE A 717 -48.01 -18.95 35.53
CA ILE A 717 -48.16 -20.15 36.36
C ILE A 717 -48.15 -19.78 37.85
N PHE A 718 -47.26 -18.88 38.26
CA PHE A 718 -47.20 -18.43 39.66
C PHE A 718 -48.48 -17.67 40.06
N SER A 719 -48.99 -16.80 39.20
CA SER A 719 -50.29 -16.13 39.39
C SER A 719 -51.43 -17.14 39.47
N PHE A 720 -51.45 -18.15 38.59
CA PHE A 720 -52.49 -19.17 38.58
C PHE A 720 -52.48 -20.01 39.86
N ILE A 721 -51.31 -20.40 40.36
CA ILE A 721 -51.17 -21.14 41.63
C ILE A 721 -51.64 -20.29 42.81
N ILE A 722 -51.32 -18.99 42.85
CA ILE A 722 -51.80 -18.08 43.89
C ILE A 722 -53.33 -17.94 43.82
N SER A 723 -53.89 -17.76 42.64
CA SER A 723 -55.34 -17.70 42.43
C SER A 723 -56.03 -19.00 42.85
N LEU A 724 -55.48 -20.16 42.49
CA LEU A 724 -56.03 -21.46 42.90
C LEU A 724 -55.95 -21.64 44.42
N SER A 725 -54.83 -21.23 45.03
CA SER A 725 -54.63 -21.30 46.49
C SER A 725 -55.60 -20.39 47.23
N LEU A 726 -55.87 -19.19 46.70
CA LEU A 726 -56.89 -18.27 47.22
C LEU A 726 -58.31 -18.84 47.05
N ILE A 727 -58.63 -19.46 45.91
CA ILE A 727 -59.93 -20.12 45.68
C ILE A 727 -60.11 -21.28 46.65
N PHE A 728 -59.09 -22.13 46.84
CA PHE A 728 -59.14 -23.21 47.83
C PHE A 728 -59.26 -22.69 49.26
N TYR A 729 -58.57 -21.61 49.61
CA TYR A 729 -58.64 -20.97 50.92
C TYR A 729 -60.03 -20.38 51.21
N TYR A 730 -60.68 -19.76 50.22
CA TYR A 730 -62.02 -19.17 50.38
C TYR A 730 -63.18 -20.15 50.15
N SER A 731 -62.98 -21.30 49.49
CA SER A 731 -64.01 -22.35 49.36
C SER A 731 -64.13 -23.26 50.58
N LYS A 732 -63.19 -23.15 51.54
CA LYS A 732 -63.16 -23.93 52.79
C LYS A 732 -63.65 -23.14 54.01
N LYS A 733 -64.22 -21.95 53.79
CA LYS A 733 -64.88 -21.10 54.78
C LYS A 733 -66.36 -21.02 54.42
#